data_AF-A0A1G2X8Y8-F1
#
_entry.id   AF-A0A1G2X8Y8-F1
#
_cell.length_a   1.000
_cell.length_b   1.000
_cell.length_c   1.000
_cell.angle_alpha   90.00
_cell.angle_beta   90.00
_cell.angle_gamma   90.00
#
_symmetry.space_group_name_H-M   'P 1'
#
loop_
_entity.id
_entity.type
_entity.pdbx_description
1 polymer ?
#
loop_
_entity_poly.entity_id
_entity_poly.type
_entity_poly.pdbx_seq_one_letter_code
_entity_poly.pdbx_strand_id
1 'polypeptide(L)'
;MSNERVINGNKLDTNELMSLVSTEQYDKLEEAWLGIVESNNKNPQDLFDVVDLLIKREERKRAHEFLVMLVPYYKQRGLYQDVLKVLKKVLEYNPNEKGLALEIAECYSNIYKDNPYAKDLVEKTGIAAGLNIQSAMKKLEKYFYLDRGDYVYHKSWGVGEVVSVDADSEKVNINFEKKSNHSMAMDIAPEILQKLEKDDLLAMIYAQKEVLNEMIKEDPVGLIKLTLKYFKGKASVSHIKNRLISGVMPSEEWSKWWTSTKKLLKKDPYIKLTDGTPTTSFVEFRSSPMTHHQEILERLTHNQEIDKKIEIAKKYISETKGAELCKETLNEITNLFVKEADKLYGTQLSLAIECLLLLEEIQGYLKVEPGKYKNSAEAFIRGEEHLPELINNMSILEYRKQALGIIKKVKPEKWQDEFVSILFVNSGNLWEFIVKDLIAENKQHSIEEIALKVSNHFNAYPEHYIWFCKNGMQRRYAELYQSVDSATMFNRLIELLDNICFKIQKGRGGDLKSIFNKIVNLLEDKGIDYAINILNDANAERVFNIVSSSKGLEDWFKVSIENAIRDRFPDLFEEPGIPTLDENKIYVTKEGYEKKRSEFDHLMNEEFAENARDLGEAISRGDLRENAEYKAAREKQAMLVGKAERMKAE
;
A
#
# COMPACT_ATOMS: atom_id res chain seq x y z
N MET A 1 -9.12 -46.02 -45.08
CA MET A 1 -9.92 -45.95 -46.32
C MET A 1 -11.38 -46.01 -45.95
N SER A 2 -12.06 -44.87 -45.95
CA SER A 2 -13.49 -44.74 -46.26
C SER A 2 -13.78 -43.24 -46.33
N ASN A 3 -13.63 -42.73 -47.57
CA ASN A 3 -14.02 -41.39 -47.97
C ASN A 3 -15.54 -41.25 -47.83
N GLU A 4 -16.01 -40.59 -46.78
CA GLU A 4 -17.29 -39.89 -46.87
C GLU A 4 -17.03 -38.53 -47.51
N ARG A 5 -17.31 -38.49 -48.82
CA ARG A 5 -17.43 -37.28 -49.60
C ARG A 5 -18.44 -36.37 -48.91
N VAL A 6 -17.92 -35.31 -48.31
CA VAL A 6 -18.66 -34.10 -47.98
C VAL A 6 -19.39 -33.67 -49.25
N ILE A 7 -20.71 -33.89 -49.26
CA ILE A 7 -21.61 -33.32 -50.25
C ILE A 7 -21.58 -31.81 -49.96
N ASN A 8 -20.84 -31.06 -50.79
CA ASN A 8 -20.97 -29.63 -50.92
C ASN A 8 -22.41 -29.33 -51.36
N GLY A 9 -23.31 -29.17 -50.38
CA GLY A 9 -24.52 -28.40 -50.60
C GLY A 9 -24.10 -26.97 -50.89
N ASN A 10 -24.46 -26.45 -52.07
CA ASN A 10 -24.26 -25.07 -52.47
C ASN A 10 -24.65 -24.12 -51.33
N LYS A 11 -23.66 -23.61 -50.61
CA LYS A 11 -23.79 -22.43 -49.75
C LYS A 11 -23.83 -21.22 -50.68
N LEU A 12 -25.02 -20.78 -51.08
CA LEU A 12 -25.16 -19.43 -51.63
C LEU A 12 -24.73 -18.43 -50.56
N ASP A 13 -23.68 -17.69 -50.86
CA ASP A 13 -23.05 -16.77 -49.92
C ASP A 13 -23.69 -15.38 -50.03
N THR A 14 -23.86 -14.68 -48.91
CA THR A 14 -24.47 -13.33 -48.89
C THR A 14 -23.58 -12.33 -49.61
N ASN A 15 -22.28 -12.63 -49.68
CA ASN A 15 -21.31 -11.95 -50.54
C ASN A 15 -21.67 -12.01 -52.04
N GLU A 16 -22.31 -13.08 -52.49
CA GLU A 16 -22.77 -13.23 -53.88
C GLU A 16 -23.91 -12.26 -54.17
N LEU A 17 -24.92 -12.17 -53.28
CA LEU A 17 -25.99 -11.19 -53.41
C LEU A 17 -25.45 -9.75 -53.40
N MET A 18 -24.52 -9.44 -52.48
CA MET A 18 -23.89 -8.12 -52.40
C MET A 18 -23.12 -7.77 -53.67
N SER A 19 -22.47 -8.75 -54.31
CA SER A 19 -21.79 -8.59 -55.60
C SER A 19 -22.77 -8.36 -56.75
N LEU A 20 -23.90 -9.09 -56.78
CA LEU A 20 -24.95 -8.94 -57.79
C LEU A 20 -25.63 -7.58 -57.71
N VAL A 21 -25.93 -7.09 -56.50
CA VAL A 21 -26.39 -5.71 -56.27
C VAL A 21 -25.33 -4.72 -56.74
N SER A 22 -24.05 -4.99 -56.45
CA SER A 22 -22.95 -4.09 -56.79
C SER A 22 -22.69 -3.96 -58.30
N THR A 23 -23.02 -5.01 -59.05
CA THR A 23 -22.86 -5.09 -60.51
C THR A 23 -24.16 -4.87 -61.28
N GLU A 24 -25.23 -4.45 -60.59
CA GLU A 24 -26.55 -4.13 -61.17
C GLU A 24 -27.21 -5.29 -61.93
N GLN A 25 -26.86 -6.53 -61.57
CA GLN A 25 -27.42 -7.75 -62.17
C GLN A 25 -28.70 -8.18 -61.44
N TYR A 26 -29.75 -7.36 -61.56
CA TYR A 26 -30.97 -7.52 -60.75
C TYR A 26 -31.79 -8.79 -61.04
N ASP A 27 -31.84 -9.26 -62.28
CA ASP A 27 -32.59 -10.49 -62.62
C ASP A 27 -31.98 -11.72 -61.93
N LYS A 28 -30.64 -11.82 -61.94
CA LYS A 28 -29.91 -12.89 -61.24
C LYS A 28 -29.98 -12.73 -59.73
N LEU A 29 -30.06 -11.49 -59.25
CA LEU A 29 -30.23 -11.20 -57.82
C LEU A 29 -31.58 -11.74 -57.31
N GLU A 30 -32.65 -11.60 -58.07
CA GLU A 30 -33.99 -12.12 -57.70
C GLU A 30 -33.99 -13.66 -57.62
N GLU A 31 -33.38 -14.34 -58.58
CA GLU A 31 -33.21 -15.81 -58.57
C GLU A 31 -32.36 -16.29 -57.38
N ALA A 32 -31.23 -15.63 -57.14
CA ALA A 32 -30.33 -15.96 -56.03
C ALA A 32 -30.98 -15.68 -54.67
N TRP A 33 -31.77 -14.60 -54.56
CA TRP A 33 -32.55 -14.27 -53.36
C TRP A 33 -33.57 -15.36 -53.04
N LEU A 34 -34.36 -15.78 -54.02
CA LEU A 34 -35.32 -16.89 -53.87
C LEU A 34 -34.62 -18.18 -53.42
N GLY A 35 -33.49 -18.52 -54.04
CA GLY A 35 -32.69 -19.69 -53.65
C GLY A 35 -32.16 -19.62 -52.21
N ILE A 36 -31.80 -18.43 -51.71
CA ILE A 36 -31.35 -18.23 -50.33
C ILE A 36 -32.52 -18.32 -49.34
N VAL A 37 -33.68 -17.76 -49.68
CA VAL A 37 -34.89 -17.91 -48.88
C VAL A 37 -35.25 -19.40 -48.81
N GLU A 38 -35.23 -20.16 -49.89
CA GLU A 38 -35.60 -21.59 -49.87
C GLU A 38 -34.58 -22.50 -49.17
N SER A 39 -33.27 -22.20 -49.27
CA SER A 39 -32.18 -23.07 -48.78
C SER A 39 -31.93 -23.04 -47.26
N ASN A 40 -32.76 -22.32 -46.51
CA ASN A 40 -32.84 -22.38 -45.04
C ASN A 40 -31.56 -22.01 -44.28
N ASN A 41 -30.79 -21.05 -44.78
CA ASN A 41 -29.52 -20.70 -44.16
C ASN A 41 -29.34 -19.19 -44.20
N LYS A 42 -29.78 -18.50 -43.14
CA LYS A 42 -29.08 -17.36 -42.50
C LYS A 42 -29.93 -16.60 -41.49
N ASN A 43 -29.21 -15.89 -40.62
CA ASN A 43 -29.75 -14.85 -39.75
C ASN A 43 -30.37 -13.74 -40.63
N PRO A 44 -31.59 -13.24 -40.33
CA PRO A 44 -32.19 -12.13 -41.08
C PRO A 44 -31.27 -10.91 -41.24
N GLN A 45 -30.33 -10.72 -40.31
CA GLN A 45 -29.36 -9.63 -40.35
C GLN A 45 -28.47 -9.65 -41.61
N ASP A 46 -28.03 -10.83 -42.08
CA ASP A 46 -27.16 -10.92 -43.25
C ASP A 46 -27.91 -10.55 -44.55
N LEU A 47 -29.25 -10.71 -44.55
CA LEU A 47 -30.13 -10.32 -45.64
C LEU A 47 -30.47 -8.82 -45.58
N PHE A 48 -30.49 -8.23 -44.38
CA PHE A 48 -30.69 -6.79 -44.21
C PHE A 48 -29.55 -5.98 -44.82
N ASP A 49 -28.31 -6.45 -44.79
CA ASP A 49 -27.18 -5.76 -45.43
C ASP A 49 -27.36 -5.64 -46.96
N VAL A 50 -27.96 -6.66 -47.60
CA VAL A 50 -28.29 -6.67 -49.03
C VAL A 50 -29.40 -5.66 -49.34
N VAL A 51 -30.45 -5.64 -48.50
CA VAL A 51 -31.54 -4.68 -48.60
C VAL A 51 -31.03 -3.24 -48.42
N ASP A 52 -30.15 -3.00 -47.47
CA ASP A 52 -29.56 -1.69 -47.20
C ASP A 52 -28.73 -1.19 -48.39
N LEU A 53 -28.04 -2.11 -49.08
CA LEU A 53 -27.30 -1.81 -50.31
C LEU A 53 -28.24 -1.47 -51.48
N LEU A 54 -29.35 -2.20 -51.65
CA LEU A 54 -30.37 -1.90 -52.65
C LEU A 54 -30.98 -0.51 -52.43
N ILE A 55 -31.28 -0.16 -51.20
CA ILE A 55 -31.86 1.15 -50.85
C ILE A 55 -30.87 2.28 -51.11
N LYS A 56 -29.58 2.09 -50.81
CA LYS A 56 -28.51 3.05 -51.15
C LYS A 56 -28.37 3.29 -52.66
N ARG A 57 -28.74 2.29 -53.48
CA ARG A 57 -28.77 2.39 -54.95
C ARG A 57 -30.12 2.84 -55.50
N GLU A 58 -31.00 3.38 -54.66
CA GLU A 58 -32.34 3.86 -55.02
C GLU A 58 -33.31 2.77 -55.52
N GLU A 59 -32.95 1.49 -55.43
CA GLU A 59 -33.79 0.31 -55.78
C GLU A 59 -34.81 -0.02 -54.67
N ARG A 60 -35.59 0.97 -54.24
CA ARG A 60 -36.49 0.88 -53.08
C ARG A 60 -37.63 -0.12 -53.27
N LYS A 61 -38.15 -0.23 -54.50
CA LYS A 61 -39.24 -1.17 -54.82
C LYS A 61 -38.78 -2.62 -54.63
N ARG A 62 -37.61 -2.98 -55.17
CA ARG A 62 -37.03 -4.32 -55.04
C ARG A 62 -36.66 -4.64 -53.59
N ALA A 63 -36.07 -3.67 -52.90
CA ALA A 63 -35.80 -3.80 -51.46
C ALA A 63 -37.07 -4.10 -50.65
N HIS A 64 -38.18 -3.43 -50.96
CA HIS A 64 -39.48 -3.69 -50.33
C HIS A 64 -40.03 -5.08 -50.66
N GLU A 65 -40.04 -5.47 -51.94
CA GLU A 65 -40.49 -6.79 -52.38
C GLU A 65 -39.70 -7.93 -51.72
N PHE A 66 -38.38 -7.75 -51.58
CA PHE A 66 -37.48 -8.70 -50.93
C PHE A 66 -37.82 -8.86 -49.45
N LEU A 67 -38.03 -7.75 -48.73
CA LEU A 67 -38.44 -7.80 -47.33
C LEU A 67 -39.82 -8.46 -47.16
N VAL A 68 -40.82 -8.08 -47.96
CA VAL A 68 -42.18 -8.63 -47.87
C VAL A 68 -42.21 -10.13 -48.15
N MET A 69 -41.35 -10.62 -49.06
CA MET A 69 -41.21 -12.05 -49.35
C MET A 69 -40.73 -12.88 -48.15
N LEU A 70 -39.96 -12.28 -47.23
CA LEU A 70 -39.48 -12.96 -46.01
C LEU A 70 -40.59 -13.16 -44.96
N VAL A 71 -41.62 -12.31 -44.96
CA VAL A 71 -42.71 -12.33 -43.96
C VAL A 71 -43.46 -13.68 -43.96
N PRO A 72 -44.07 -14.15 -45.06
CA PRO A 72 -44.78 -15.43 -45.06
C PRO A 72 -43.84 -16.61 -44.79
N TYR A 73 -42.59 -16.53 -45.24
CA TYR A 73 -41.58 -17.55 -45.04
C TYR A 73 -41.27 -17.81 -43.56
N TYR A 74 -40.92 -16.75 -42.81
CA TYR A 74 -40.65 -16.88 -41.39
C TYR A 74 -41.93 -17.18 -40.59
N LYS A 75 -43.08 -16.63 -41.00
CA LYS A 75 -44.37 -16.82 -40.34
C LYS A 75 -44.87 -18.27 -40.41
N GLN A 76 -44.79 -18.93 -41.58
CA GLN A 76 -45.17 -20.35 -41.74
C GLN A 76 -44.36 -21.30 -40.84
N ARG A 77 -43.19 -20.86 -40.38
CA ARG A 77 -42.30 -21.63 -39.50
C ARG A 77 -42.42 -21.24 -38.03
N GLY A 78 -43.33 -20.31 -37.70
CA GLY A 78 -43.51 -19.80 -36.35
C GLY A 78 -42.37 -18.91 -35.85
N LEU A 79 -41.51 -18.40 -36.73
CA LEU A 79 -40.36 -17.55 -36.39
C LEU A 79 -40.80 -16.07 -36.25
N TYR A 80 -41.77 -15.81 -35.37
CA TYR A 80 -42.40 -14.49 -35.24
C TYR A 80 -41.44 -13.37 -34.81
N GLN A 81 -40.35 -13.68 -34.09
CA GLN A 81 -39.31 -12.69 -33.78
C GLN A 81 -38.60 -12.18 -35.05
N ASP A 82 -38.33 -13.08 -36.00
CA ASP A 82 -37.68 -12.72 -37.25
C ASP A 82 -38.65 -12.01 -38.19
N VAL A 83 -39.93 -12.43 -38.22
CA VAL A 83 -41.00 -11.68 -38.89
C VAL A 83 -41.06 -10.24 -38.36
N LEU A 84 -41.05 -10.04 -37.04
CA LEU A 84 -41.09 -8.71 -36.43
C LEU A 84 -39.86 -7.87 -36.83
N LYS A 85 -38.66 -8.44 -36.88
CA LYS A 85 -37.45 -7.74 -37.36
C LYS A 85 -37.62 -7.26 -38.81
N VAL A 86 -38.15 -8.12 -39.69
CA VAL A 86 -38.42 -7.79 -41.09
C VAL A 86 -39.43 -6.65 -41.19
N LEU A 87 -40.55 -6.73 -40.47
CA LEU A 87 -41.59 -5.69 -40.48
C LEU A 87 -41.09 -4.35 -39.94
N LYS A 88 -40.23 -4.36 -38.91
CA LYS A 88 -39.54 -3.16 -38.42
C LYS A 88 -38.63 -2.55 -39.48
N LYS A 89 -37.87 -3.38 -40.20
CA LYS A 89 -36.99 -2.94 -41.29
C LYS A 89 -37.80 -2.31 -42.43
N VAL A 90 -38.98 -2.84 -42.76
CA VAL A 90 -39.90 -2.21 -43.72
C VAL A 90 -40.34 -0.83 -43.23
N LEU A 91 -40.73 -0.69 -41.96
CA LEU A 91 -41.16 0.59 -41.37
C LEU A 91 -40.03 1.62 -41.21
N GLU A 92 -38.77 1.18 -41.10
CA GLU A 92 -37.59 2.05 -41.05
C GLU A 92 -37.44 2.84 -42.36
N TYR A 93 -37.65 2.18 -43.51
CA TYR A 93 -37.48 2.78 -44.84
C TYR A 93 -38.76 3.32 -45.44
N ASN A 94 -39.91 2.75 -45.07
CA ASN A 94 -41.23 3.26 -45.45
C ASN A 94 -42.12 3.43 -44.21
N PRO A 95 -42.01 4.54 -43.47
CA PRO A 95 -42.80 4.79 -42.26
C PRO A 95 -44.32 4.79 -42.45
N ASN A 96 -44.79 5.04 -43.67
CA ASN A 96 -46.21 5.17 -44.01
C ASN A 96 -46.80 3.90 -44.66
N GLU A 97 -46.07 2.79 -44.65
CA GLU A 97 -46.53 1.51 -45.19
C GLU A 97 -47.84 1.08 -44.52
N LYS A 98 -48.86 0.75 -45.33
CA LYS A 98 -50.20 0.39 -44.84
C LYS A 98 -50.32 -1.12 -44.69
N GLY A 99 -51.24 -1.57 -43.84
CA GLY A 99 -51.57 -2.99 -43.71
C GLY A 99 -50.62 -3.82 -42.83
N LEU A 100 -49.51 -3.26 -42.35
CA LEU A 100 -48.58 -3.97 -41.44
C LEU A 100 -49.08 -4.08 -40.00
N ALA A 101 -50.08 -3.28 -39.62
CA ALA A 101 -50.54 -3.13 -38.24
C ALA A 101 -50.99 -4.45 -37.60
N LEU A 102 -51.77 -5.25 -38.34
CA LEU A 102 -52.28 -6.55 -37.88
C LEU A 102 -51.17 -7.60 -37.81
N GLU A 103 -50.27 -7.61 -38.80
CA GLU A 103 -49.10 -8.51 -38.83
C GLU A 103 -48.17 -8.26 -37.64
N ILE A 104 -47.90 -7.00 -37.31
CA ILE A 104 -47.07 -6.63 -36.16
C ILE A 104 -47.76 -7.01 -34.84
N ALA A 105 -49.07 -6.73 -34.72
CA ALA A 105 -49.85 -7.13 -33.55
C ALA A 105 -49.79 -8.65 -33.32
N GLU A 106 -49.99 -9.43 -34.39
CA GLU A 106 -49.90 -10.89 -34.35
C GLU A 106 -48.51 -11.38 -33.95
N CYS A 107 -47.44 -10.76 -34.46
CA CYS A 107 -46.08 -11.10 -34.07
C CYS A 107 -45.89 -10.95 -32.56
N TYR A 108 -46.28 -9.81 -31.97
CA TYR A 108 -46.14 -9.60 -30.53
C TYR A 108 -46.97 -10.58 -29.69
N SER A 109 -48.21 -10.87 -30.08
CA SER A 109 -49.03 -11.86 -29.39
C SER A 109 -48.42 -13.27 -29.41
N ASN A 110 -47.72 -13.64 -30.49
CA ASN A 110 -47.07 -14.95 -30.60
C ASN A 110 -45.69 -15.01 -29.94
N ILE A 111 -44.91 -13.92 -30.00
CA ILE A 111 -43.61 -13.81 -29.32
C ILE A 111 -43.79 -13.94 -27.81
N TYR A 112 -44.82 -13.30 -27.26
CA TYR A 112 -45.13 -13.30 -25.83
C TYR A 112 -46.31 -14.21 -25.49
N LYS A 113 -46.54 -15.28 -26.26
CA LYS A 113 -47.71 -16.18 -26.10
C LYS A 113 -47.86 -16.80 -24.71
N ASP A 114 -46.74 -16.99 -24.01
CA ASP A 114 -46.69 -17.60 -22.67
C ASP A 114 -46.95 -16.57 -21.56
N ASN A 115 -46.99 -15.28 -21.90
CA ASN A 115 -47.31 -14.20 -20.99
C ASN A 115 -48.84 -14.00 -20.93
N PRO A 116 -49.46 -14.13 -19.74
CA PRO A 116 -50.91 -14.21 -19.59
C PRO A 116 -51.65 -12.92 -19.98
N TYR A 117 -50.97 -11.78 -20.05
CA TYR A 117 -51.55 -10.47 -20.36
C TYR A 117 -51.07 -9.92 -21.72
N ALA A 118 -50.38 -10.73 -22.54
CA ALA A 118 -49.83 -10.28 -23.82
C ALA A 118 -50.89 -9.79 -24.82
N LYS A 119 -52.04 -10.48 -24.91
CA LYS A 119 -53.14 -10.07 -25.80
C LYS A 119 -53.74 -8.74 -25.37
N ASP A 120 -54.01 -8.58 -24.08
CA ASP A 120 -54.59 -7.37 -23.51
C ASP A 120 -53.69 -6.16 -23.74
N LEU A 121 -52.36 -6.30 -23.57
CA LEU A 121 -51.40 -5.23 -23.86
C LEU A 121 -51.38 -4.85 -25.35
N VAL A 122 -51.45 -5.82 -26.25
CA VAL A 122 -51.50 -5.57 -27.70
C VAL A 122 -52.77 -4.81 -28.07
N GLU A 123 -53.92 -5.20 -27.51
CA GLU A 123 -55.19 -4.50 -27.74
C GLU A 123 -55.17 -3.08 -27.16
N LYS A 124 -54.69 -2.90 -25.92
CA LYS A 124 -54.60 -1.60 -25.23
C LYS A 124 -53.75 -0.57 -25.96
N THR A 125 -52.63 -0.99 -26.55
CA THR A 125 -51.78 -0.07 -27.32
C THR A 125 -52.43 0.40 -28.63
N GLY A 126 -53.52 -0.25 -29.05
CA GLY A 126 -54.25 0.10 -30.27
C GLY A 126 -53.43 -0.12 -31.54
N ILE A 127 -52.36 -0.93 -31.48
CA ILE A 127 -51.44 -1.11 -32.62
C ILE A 127 -52.17 -1.65 -33.86
N ALA A 128 -53.17 -2.52 -33.67
CA ALA A 128 -54.01 -3.06 -34.72
C ALA A 128 -54.88 -2.01 -35.46
N ALA A 129 -55.18 -0.87 -34.82
CA ALA A 129 -55.97 0.21 -35.42
C ALA A 129 -55.18 1.04 -36.47
N GLY A 130 -53.85 0.91 -36.49
CA GLY A 130 -53.01 1.45 -37.57
C GLY A 130 -52.82 2.98 -37.60
N LEU A 131 -53.30 3.72 -36.60
CA LEU A 131 -53.21 5.19 -36.57
C LEU A 131 -51.77 5.71 -36.40
N ASN A 132 -50.97 5.08 -35.51
CA ASN A 132 -49.55 5.37 -35.32
C ASN A 132 -48.80 4.11 -34.86
N ILE A 133 -48.45 3.27 -35.83
CA ILE A 133 -47.83 1.95 -35.60
C ILE A 133 -46.49 2.09 -34.86
N GLN A 134 -45.66 3.06 -35.24
CA GLN A 134 -44.33 3.24 -34.64
C GLN A 134 -44.41 3.62 -33.16
N SER A 135 -45.30 4.54 -32.78
CA SER A 135 -45.48 4.90 -31.37
C SER A 135 -46.08 3.76 -30.56
N ALA A 136 -47.08 3.06 -31.12
CA ALA A 136 -47.70 1.92 -30.47
C ALA A 136 -46.69 0.79 -30.24
N MET A 137 -45.83 0.50 -31.23
CA MET A 137 -44.76 -0.49 -31.12
C MET A 137 -43.75 -0.13 -30.02
N LYS A 138 -43.27 1.13 -29.99
CA LYS A 138 -42.37 1.59 -28.92
C LYS A 138 -43.00 1.47 -27.54
N LYS A 139 -44.30 1.81 -27.41
CA LYS A 139 -45.04 1.67 -26.15
C LYS A 139 -45.15 0.20 -25.73
N LEU A 140 -45.44 -0.68 -26.68
CA LEU A 140 -45.58 -2.11 -26.45
C LEU A 140 -44.24 -2.78 -26.06
N GLU A 141 -43.13 -2.38 -26.68
CA GLU A 141 -41.79 -2.85 -26.29
C GLU A 141 -41.45 -2.47 -24.85
N LYS A 142 -41.85 -1.26 -24.42
CA LYS A 142 -41.71 -0.85 -23.02
C LYS A 142 -42.56 -1.71 -22.08
N TYR A 143 -43.76 -2.08 -22.52
CA TYR A 143 -44.67 -2.90 -21.71
C TYR A 143 -44.16 -4.32 -21.49
N PHE A 144 -43.50 -4.90 -22.49
CA PHE A 144 -42.88 -6.22 -22.39
C PHE A 144 -41.46 -6.19 -21.80
N TYR A 145 -40.96 -5.04 -21.37
CA TYR A 145 -39.62 -4.94 -20.77
C TYR A 145 -39.50 -5.71 -19.45
N LEU A 146 -40.57 -5.68 -18.64
CA LEU A 146 -40.64 -6.33 -17.33
C LEU A 146 -41.80 -7.32 -17.27
N ASP A 147 -41.53 -8.48 -16.69
CA ASP A 147 -42.52 -9.50 -16.34
C ASP A 147 -42.42 -9.86 -14.85
N ARG A 148 -43.43 -10.53 -14.33
CA ARG A 148 -43.46 -11.06 -12.97
C ARG A 148 -42.25 -11.95 -12.71
N GLY A 149 -41.57 -11.71 -11.59
CA GLY A 149 -40.37 -12.42 -11.18
C GLY A 149 -39.07 -11.87 -11.79
N ASP A 150 -39.15 -10.82 -12.61
CA ASP A 150 -37.95 -10.07 -13.00
C ASP A 150 -37.39 -9.26 -11.83
N TYR A 151 -36.07 -9.13 -11.80
CA TYR A 151 -35.36 -8.26 -10.87
C TYR A 151 -34.92 -6.97 -11.56
N VAL A 152 -35.02 -5.87 -10.83
CA VAL A 152 -34.66 -4.55 -11.31
C VAL A 152 -33.86 -3.78 -10.28
N TYR A 153 -33.05 -2.82 -10.73
CA TYR A 153 -32.35 -1.87 -9.88
C TYR A 153 -32.85 -0.45 -10.12
N HIS A 154 -33.17 0.25 -9.02
CA HIS A 154 -33.46 1.68 -9.00
C HIS A 154 -32.45 2.42 -8.12
N LYS A 155 -31.93 3.55 -8.61
CA LYS A 155 -30.88 4.33 -7.93
C LYS A 155 -31.23 4.72 -6.49
N SER A 156 -32.49 5.08 -6.23
CA SER A 156 -32.93 5.53 -4.90
C SER A 156 -33.44 4.40 -4.01
N TRP A 157 -34.05 3.37 -4.59
CA TRP A 157 -34.80 2.35 -3.84
C TRP A 157 -34.07 1.02 -3.71
N GLY A 158 -32.98 0.82 -4.45
CA GLY A 158 -32.20 -0.41 -4.43
C GLY A 158 -32.75 -1.44 -5.42
N VAL A 159 -32.47 -2.70 -5.14
CA VAL A 159 -32.97 -3.84 -5.92
C VAL A 159 -34.46 -4.04 -5.61
N GLY A 160 -35.23 -4.50 -6.60
CA GLY A 160 -36.60 -4.93 -6.38
C GLY A 160 -37.02 -6.06 -7.30
N GLU A 161 -38.07 -6.78 -6.87
CA GLU A 161 -38.70 -7.85 -7.62
C GLU A 161 -40.07 -7.39 -8.15
N VAL A 162 -40.34 -7.68 -9.42
CA VAL A 162 -41.63 -7.44 -10.04
C VAL A 162 -42.64 -8.46 -9.53
N VAL A 163 -43.59 -8.00 -8.71
CA VAL A 163 -44.60 -8.84 -8.06
C VAL A 163 -45.77 -9.11 -9.00
N SER A 164 -46.22 -8.08 -9.71
CA SER A 164 -47.31 -8.19 -10.66
C SER A 164 -47.23 -7.11 -11.74
N VAL A 165 -47.81 -7.44 -12.89
CA VAL A 165 -48.06 -6.54 -14.01
C VAL A 165 -49.57 -6.48 -14.20
N ASP A 166 -50.12 -5.27 -14.23
CA ASP A 166 -51.54 -4.99 -14.41
C ASP A 166 -51.72 -4.29 -15.76
N ALA A 167 -52.14 -5.07 -16.76
CA ALA A 167 -52.41 -4.59 -18.11
C ALA A 167 -53.64 -3.67 -18.18
N ASP A 168 -54.58 -3.78 -17.22
CA ASP A 168 -55.76 -2.93 -17.19
C ASP A 168 -55.42 -1.50 -16.78
N SER A 169 -54.63 -1.36 -15.71
CA SER A 169 -54.22 -0.04 -15.22
C SER A 169 -52.91 0.47 -15.84
N GLU A 170 -52.28 -0.28 -16.75
CA GLU A 170 -50.98 0.01 -17.38
C GLU A 170 -49.85 0.20 -16.35
N LYS A 171 -49.87 -0.58 -15.26
CA LYS A 171 -48.94 -0.45 -14.13
C LYS A 171 -48.20 -1.73 -13.81
N VAL A 172 -46.99 -1.56 -13.29
CA VAL A 172 -46.17 -2.63 -12.71
C VAL A 172 -46.01 -2.36 -11.21
N ASN A 173 -46.12 -3.41 -10.40
CA ASN A 173 -45.94 -3.35 -8.96
C ASN A 173 -44.64 -4.07 -8.59
N ILE A 174 -43.74 -3.34 -7.92
CA ILE A 174 -42.39 -3.79 -7.64
C ILE A 174 -42.11 -3.66 -6.14
N ASN A 175 -41.58 -4.72 -5.54
CA ASN A 175 -41.11 -4.70 -4.16
C ASN A 175 -39.63 -4.33 -4.14
N PHE A 176 -39.29 -3.07 -3.86
CA PHE A 176 -37.90 -2.65 -3.67
C PHE A 176 -37.44 -2.85 -2.21
N GLU A 177 -36.13 -3.02 -2.01
CA GLU A 177 -35.48 -3.10 -0.68
C GLU A 177 -35.93 -1.98 0.26
N LYS A 178 -35.95 -0.73 -0.23
CA LYS A 178 -36.30 0.44 0.57
C LYS A 178 -37.76 0.88 0.43
N LYS A 179 -38.52 0.27 -0.49
CA LYS A 179 -39.88 0.70 -0.83
C LYS A 179 -40.70 -0.47 -1.36
N SER A 180 -41.44 -1.10 -0.45
CA SER A 180 -42.32 -2.23 -0.77
C SER A 180 -43.58 -1.80 -1.51
N ASN A 181 -44.13 -2.70 -2.32
CA ASN A 181 -45.37 -2.59 -3.09
C ASN A 181 -45.50 -1.28 -3.88
N HIS A 182 -44.42 -0.87 -4.54
CA HIS A 182 -44.41 0.37 -5.29
C HIS A 182 -44.99 0.17 -6.69
N SER A 183 -46.12 0.84 -6.95
CA SER A 183 -46.77 0.87 -8.26
C SER A 183 -46.24 2.00 -9.13
N MET A 184 -45.91 1.71 -10.39
CA MET A 184 -45.50 2.71 -11.40
C MET A 184 -46.00 2.36 -12.80
N ALA A 185 -46.01 3.33 -13.71
CA ALA A 185 -46.46 3.13 -15.09
C ALA A 185 -45.46 2.29 -15.90
N MET A 186 -45.97 1.36 -16.69
CA MET A 186 -45.17 0.41 -17.47
C MET A 186 -44.31 1.07 -18.56
N ASP A 187 -44.71 2.24 -19.07
CA ASP A 187 -43.98 3.00 -20.09
C ASP A 187 -42.80 3.82 -19.55
N ILE A 188 -42.84 4.16 -18.25
CA ILE A 188 -41.77 4.87 -17.53
C ILE A 188 -40.74 3.89 -16.95
N ALA A 189 -41.18 2.69 -16.56
CA ALA A 189 -40.34 1.70 -15.88
C ALA A 189 -38.99 1.43 -16.59
N PRO A 190 -38.93 1.23 -17.93
CA PRO A 190 -37.67 1.00 -18.65
C PRO A 190 -36.70 2.19 -18.66
N GLU A 191 -37.18 3.41 -18.42
CA GLU A 191 -36.36 4.63 -18.45
C GLU A 191 -35.61 4.86 -17.13
N ILE A 192 -36.17 4.36 -16.01
CA ILE A 192 -35.63 4.59 -14.67
C ILE A 192 -35.12 3.31 -13.99
N LEU A 193 -35.44 2.13 -14.54
CA LEU A 193 -35.04 0.83 -14.00
C LEU A 193 -34.06 0.11 -14.90
N GLN A 194 -33.00 -0.39 -14.28
CA GLN A 194 -32.09 -1.32 -14.92
C GLN A 194 -32.55 -2.75 -14.63
N LYS A 195 -32.87 -3.54 -15.67
CA LYS A 195 -33.16 -4.96 -15.52
C LYS A 195 -31.91 -5.72 -15.08
N LEU A 196 -32.06 -6.64 -14.13
CA LEU A 196 -30.99 -7.50 -13.62
C LEU A 196 -31.26 -8.95 -14.01
N GLU A 197 -30.22 -9.65 -14.43
CA GLU A 197 -30.27 -11.08 -14.63
C GLU A 197 -30.42 -11.81 -13.29
N LYS A 198 -31.01 -13.02 -13.31
CA LYS A 198 -31.18 -13.83 -12.08
C LYS A 198 -29.85 -14.22 -11.42
N ASP A 199 -28.78 -14.28 -12.21
CA ASP A 199 -27.41 -14.55 -11.78
C ASP A 199 -26.61 -13.25 -11.52
N ASP A 200 -27.25 -12.08 -11.46
CA ASP A 200 -26.57 -10.84 -11.07
C ASP A 200 -26.35 -10.80 -9.56
N LEU A 201 -25.16 -10.34 -9.12
CA LEU A 201 -24.81 -10.29 -7.70
C LEU A 201 -25.86 -9.54 -6.86
N LEU A 202 -26.39 -8.41 -7.37
CA LEU A 202 -27.37 -7.61 -6.65
C LEU A 202 -28.71 -8.33 -6.54
N ALA A 203 -29.16 -9.00 -7.60
CA ALA A 203 -30.37 -9.81 -7.58
C ALA A 203 -30.25 -11.00 -6.63
N MET A 204 -29.08 -11.67 -6.61
CA MET A 204 -28.81 -12.77 -5.69
C MET A 204 -28.75 -12.32 -4.23
N ILE A 205 -28.18 -11.15 -3.93
CA ILE A 205 -28.19 -10.59 -2.56
C ILE A 205 -29.63 -10.33 -2.08
N TYR A 206 -30.49 -9.87 -2.99
CA TYR A 206 -31.89 -9.59 -2.70
C TYR A 206 -32.71 -10.87 -2.46
N ALA A 207 -32.61 -11.86 -3.36
CA ALA A 207 -33.53 -12.99 -3.41
C ALA A 207 -32.93 -14.38 -3.17
N GLN A 208 -31.60 -14.56 -3.21
CA GLN A 208 -30.94 -15.88 -3.19
C GLN A 208 -29.77 -15.91 -2.19
N LYS A 209 -30.01 -15.49 -0.95
CA LYS A 209 -28.98 -15.42 0.09
C LYS A 209 -28.43 -16.80 0.46
N GLU A 210 -29.27 -17.82 0.42
CA GLU A 210 -28.90 -19.21 0.69
C GLU A 210 -27.86 -19.72 -0.32
N VAL A 211 -28.08 -19.44 -1.61
CA VAL A 211 -27.14 -19.79 -2.69
C VAL A 211 -25.80 -19.10 -2.49
N LEU A 212 -25.81 -17.80 -2.15
CA LEU A 212 -24.58 -17.07 -1.86
C LEU A 212 -23.84 -17.64 -0.64
N ASN A 213 -24.56 -18.05 0.40
CA ASN A 213 -23.98 -18.70 1.59
C ASN A 213 -23.34 -20.05 1.27
N GLU A 214 -23.92 -20.82 0.35
CA GLU A 214 -23.31 -22.05 -0.16
C GLU A 214 -22.06 -21.75 -0.99
N MET A 215 -22.10 -20.76 -1.88
CA MET A 215 -20.93 -20.34 -2.67
C MET A 215 -19.75 -19.89 -1.79
N ILE A 216 -19.99 -19.23 -0.65
CA ILE A 216 -18.91 -18.85 0.29
C ILE A 216 -18.09 -20.08 0.72
N LYS A 217 -18.76 -21.23 0.90
CA LYS A 217 -18.15 -22.47 1.43
C LYS A 217 -17.62 -23.36 0.32
N GLU A 218 -18.46 -23.64 -0.67
CA GLU A 218 -18.22 -24.67 -1.68
C GLU A 218 -17.60 -24.12 -2.98
N ASP A 219 -17.92 -22.88 -3.37
CA ASP A 219 -17.39 -22.25 -4.59
C ASP A 219 -16.97 -20.77 -4.39
N PRO A 220 -15.93 -20.53 -3.58
CA PRO A 220 -15.48 -19.17 -3.30
C PRO A 220 -14.87 -18.48 -4.53
N VAL A 221 -14.38 -19.24 -5.52
CA VAL A 221 -13.85 -18.69 -6.78
C VAL A 221 -14.99 -18.22 -7.68
N GLY A 222 -16.07 -18.99 -7.79
CA GLY A 222 -17.28 -18.58 -8.49
C GLY A 222 -17.89 -17.31 -7.90
N LEU A 223 -17.91 -17.17 -6.57
CA LEU A 223 -18.39 -15.95 -5.91
C LEU A 223 -17.56 -14.70 -6.31
N ILE A 224 -16.24 -14.87 -6.43
CA ILE A 224 -15.35 -13.80 -6.90
C ILE A 224 -15.60 -13.47 -8.37
N LYS A 225 -15.79 -14.48 -9.24
CA LYS A 225 -16.14 -14.26 -10.67
C LYS A 225 -17.47 -13.51 -10.81
N LEU A 226 -18.49 -13.90 -10.04
CA LEU A 226 -19.77 -13.21 -9.95
C LEU A 226 -19.59 -11.74 -9.52
N THR A 227 -18.76 -11.52 -8.50
CA THR A 227 -18.45 -10.17 -8.01
C THR A 227 -17.68 -9.34 -9.03
N LEU A 228 -16.78 -9.95 -9.82
CA LEU A 228 -16.08 -9.27 -10.89
C LEU A 228 -17.02 -8.90 -12.05
N LYS A 229 -18.05 -9.72 -12.36
CA LYS A 229 -19.10 -9.36 -13.35
C LYS A 229 -19.75 -8.03 -12.96
N TYR A 230 -20.08 -7.85 -11.67
CA TYR A 230 -20.61 -6.59 -11.13
C TYR A 230 -19.63 -5.40 -11.35
N PHE A 231 -18.33 -5.62 -11.16
CA PHE A 231 -17.29 -4.61 -11.38
C PHE A 231 -16.78 -4.53 -12.84
N LYS A 232 -17.49 -5.12 -13.82
CA LYS A 232 -17.09 -5.13 -15.25
C LYS A 232 -15.69 -5.74 -15.50
N GLY A 233 -15.36 -6.78 -14.74
CA GLY A 233 -14.19 -7.62 -14.96
C GLY A 233 -12.94 -7.26 -14.13
N LYS A 234 -12.88 -6.11 -13.45
CA LYS A 234 -11.69 -5.74 -12.67
C LYS A 234 -12.03 -4.93 -11.42
N ALA A 235 -11.46 -5.31 -10.28
CA ALA A 235 -11.65 -4.60 -9.02
C ALA A 235 -10.45 -4.74 -8.08
N SER A 236 -10.27 -3.77 -7.18
CA SER A 236 -9.33 -3.91 -6.05
C SER A 236 -9.87 -4.90 -5.02
N VAL A 237 -8.98 -5.54 -4.28
CA VAL A 237 -9.38 -6.45 -3.19
C VAL A 237 -10.23 -5.72 -2.13
N SER A 238 -9.94 -4.44 -1.88
CA SER A 238 -10.74 -3.60 -0.99
C SER A 238 -12.16 -3.35 -1.51
N HIS A 239 -12.35 -3.09 -2.81
CA HIS A 239 -13.70 -2.91 -3.37
C HIS A 239 -14.50 -4.22 -3.33
N ILE A 240 -13.86 -5.35 -3.63
CA ILE A 240 -14.47 -6.68 -3.52
C ILE A 240 -14.89 -6.95 -2.07
N LYS A 241 -13.99 -6.71 -1.10
CA LYS A 241 -14.28 -6.83 0.33
C LYS A 241 -15.52 -6.03 0.73
N ASN A 242 -15.55 -4.74 0.38
CA ASN A 242 -16.64 -3.85 0.76
C ASN A 242 -17.99 -4.30 0.17
N ARG A 243 -17.99 -4.78 -1.08
CA ARG A 243 -19.20 -5.29 -1.73
C ARG A 243 -19.70 -6.59 -1.08
N LEU A 244 -18.82 -7.52 -0.77
CA LEU A 244 -19.19 -8.81 -0.16
C LEU A 244 -19.61 -8.66 1.30
N ILE A 245 -18.98 -7.76 2.07
CA ILE A 245 -19.43 -7.48 3.45
C ILE A 245 -20.79 -6.77 3.46
N SER A 246 -21.11 -6.02 2.40
CA SER A 246 -22.42 -5.40 2.21
C SER A 246 -23.45 -6.43 1.72
N GLY A 247 -23.82 -7.38 2.59
CA GLY A 247 -24.97 -8.26 2.41
C GLY A 247 -24.68 -9.70 1.95
N VAL A 248 -23.42 -10.10 1.78
CA VAL A 248 -23.04 -11.49 1.45
C VAL A 248 -22.42 -12.21 2.65
N MET A 249 -21.49 -11.58 3.37
CA MET A 249 -20.81 -12.18 4.52
C MET A 249 -20.51 -11.19 5.66
N PRO A 250 -20.35 -11.67 6.91
CA PRO A 250 -19.91 -10.82 8.03
C PRO A 250 -18.50 -10.26 7.85
N SER A 251 -18.23 -9.13 8.51
CA SER A 251 -16.93 -8.43 8.37
C SER A 251 -15.77 -9.20 9.00
N GLU A 252 -16.09 -9.96 10.05
CA GLU A 252 -15.18 -10.72 10.90
C GLU A 252 -14.66 -11.97 10.18
N GLU A 253 -15.48 -12.55 9.31
CA GLU A 253 -15.16 -13.78 8.58
C GLU A 253 -14.25 -13.54 7.35
N TRP A 254 -14.25 -12.31 6.82
CA TRP A 254 -13.52 -11.93 5.61
C TRP A 254 -12.05 -12.33 5.63
N SER A 255 -11.32 -12.02 6.71
CA SER A 255 -9.86 -12.22 6.74
C SER A 255 -9.48 -13.70 6.62
N LYS A 256 -10.23 -14.57 7.31
CA LYS A 256 -10.02 -16.03 7.26
C LYS A 256 -10.41 -16.57 5.89
N TRP A 257 -11.59 -16.19 5.40
CA TRP A 257 -12.11 -16.61 4.10
C TRP A 257 -11.22 -16.17 2.93
N TRP A 258 -10.80 -14.90 2.90
CA TRP A 258 -9.93 -14.37 1.86
C TRP A 258 -8.58 -15.11 1.81
N THR A 259 -8.03 -15.48 2.97
CA THR A 259 -6.75 -16.21 3.02
C THR A 259 -6.84 -17.59 2.37
N SER A 260 -7.94 -18.33 2.56
CA SER A 260 -8.18 -19.60 1.87
C SER A 260 -8.52 -19.40 0.39
N THR A 261 -9.42 -18.46 0.08
CA THR A 261 -9.86 -18.17 -1.29
C THR A 261 -8.72 -17.67 -2.18
N LYS A 262 -7.82 -16.83 -1.65
CA LYS A 262 -6.64 -16.34 -2.37
C LYS A 262 -5.78 -17.47 -2.93
N LYS A 263 -5.66 -18.59 -2.21
CA LYS A 263 -4.89 -19.77 -2.67
C LYS A 263 -5.57 -20.48 -3.85
N LEU A 264 -6.90 -20.49 -3.86
CA LEU A 264 -7.70 -21.05 -4.95
C LEU A 264 -7.67 -20.12 -6.18
N LEU A 265 -7.82 -18.80 -5.98
CA LEU A 265 -7.75 -17.81 -7.05
C LEU A 265 -6.41 -17.83 -7.79
N LYS A 266 -5.29 -18.01 -7.06
CA LYS A 266 -3.96 -18.15 -7.68
C LYS A 266 -3.85 -19.36 -8.65
N LYS A 267 -4.73 -20.35 -8.54
CA LYS A 267 -4.76 -21.55 -9.38
C LYS A 267 -5.79 -21.46 -10.52
N ASP A 268 -6.71 -20.48 -10.47
CA ASP A 268 -7.76 -20.36 -11.47
C ASP A 268 -7.21 -19.72 -12.76
N PRO A 269 -7.37 -20.36 -13.93
CA PRO A 269 -6.75 -19.88 -15.17
C PRO A 269 -7.38 -18.59 -15.70
N TYR A 270 -8.59 -18.23 -15.28
CA TYR A 270 -9.28 -17.01 -15.71
C TYR A 270 -9.09 -15.84 -14.75
N ILE A 271 -8.43 -16.04 -13.60
CA ILE A 271 -8.25 -14.99 -12.60
C ILE A 271 -6.80 -14.53 -12.55
N LYS A 272 -6.60 -13.24 -12.80
CA LYS A 272 -5.35 -12.54 -12.51
C LYS A 272 -5.42 -11.89 -11.14
N LEU A 273 -4.49 -12.21 -10.28
CA LEU A 273 -4.36 -11.62 -8.94
C LEU A 273 -2.99 -10.98 -8.80
N THR A 274 -2.95 -9.69 -8.49
CA THR A 274 -1.68 -9.01 -8.22
C THR A 274 -1.26 -9.07 -6.76
N ASP A 275 0.05 -9.01 -6.57
CA ASP A 275 0.67 -8.88 -5.26
C ASP A 275 0.50 -7.44 -4.73
N GLY A 276 0.39 -7.29 -3.41
CA GLY A 276 0.25 -5.98 -2.76
C GLY A 276 -0.63 -6.01 -1.51
N THR A 277 -0.84 -4.84 -0.94
CA THR A 277 -1.82 -4.60 0.15
C THR A 277 -3.24 -4.72 -0.40
N PRO A 278 -4.28 -4.87 0.44
CA PRO A 278 -5.68 -4.94 -0.04
C PRO A 278 -6.14 -3.73 -0.88
N THR A 279 -5.50 -2.57 -0.72
CA THR A 279 -5.81 -1.35 -1.49
C THR A 279 -5.06 -1.26 -2.82
N THR A 280 -3.92 -1.94 -2.94
CA THR A 280 -3.06 -1.90 -4.15
C THR A 280 -3.18 -3.17 -5.00
N SER A 281 -3.58 -4.28 -4.40
CA SER A 281 -3.86 -5.54 -5.09
C SER A 281 -5.22 -5.50 -5.79
N PHE A 282 -5.26 -6.08 -6.98
CA PHE A 282 -6.46 -6.18 -7.81
C PHE A 282 -6.68 -7.61 -8.28
N VAL A 283 -7.94 -7.90 -8.54
CA VAL A 283 -8.41 -9.13 -9.16
C VAL A 283 -9.04 -8.76 -10.50
N GLU A 284 -8.65 -9.47 -11.54
CA GLU A 284 -9.09 -9.23 -12.92
C GLU A 284 -9.50 -10.54 -13.59
N PHE A 285 -10.63 -10.48 -14.29
CA PHE A 285 -11.19 -11.58 -15.06
C PHE A 285 -10.61 -11.56 -16.47
N ARG A 286 -9.89 -12.62 -16.84
CA ARG A 286 -9.25 -12.78 -18.14
C ARG A 286 -10.27 -13.21 -19.19
N SER A 287 -10.09 -12.74 -20.42
CA SER A 287 -10.87 -13.19 -21.58
C SER A 287 -10.51 -14.60 -22.05
N SER A 288 -9.31 -15.10 -21.72
CA SER A 288 -8.81 -16.43 -22.07
C SER A 288 -8.08 -17.08 -20.88
N PRO A 289 -8.12 -18.42 -20.77
CA PRO A 289 -7.46 -19.13 -19.68
C PRO A 289 -5.94 -19.06 -19.84
N MET A 290 -5.24 -18.75 -18.76
CA MET A 290 -3.78 -18.73 -18.73
C MET A 290 -3.28 -19.57 -17.55
N THR A 291 -2.31 -20.45 -17.81
CA THR A 291 -1.67 -21.23 -16.74
C THR A 291 -0.77 -20.35 -15.88
N HIS A 292 -0.49 -20.78 -14.65
CA HIS A 292 0.47 -20.08 -13.79
C HIS A 292 1.84 -19.90 -14.46
N HIS A 293 2.29 -20.88 -15.25
CA HIS A 293 3.55 -20.82 -15.97
C HIS A 293 3.56 -19.73 -17.05
N GLN A 294 2.50 -19.67 -17.87
CA GLN A 294 2.35 -18.63 -18.89
C GLN A 294 2.27 -17.23 -18.27
N GLU A 295 1.60 -17.09 -17.11
CA GLU A 295 1.54 -15.82 -16.39
C GLU A 295 2.91 -15.33 -15.94
N ILE A 296 3.74 -16.23 -15.40
CA ILE A 296 5.10 -15.89 -14.96
C ILE A 296 5.94 -15.45 -16.15
N LEU A 297 5.88 -16.17 -17.27
CA LEU A 297 6.61 -15.83 -18.49
C LEU A 297 6.15 -14.48 -19.04
N GLU A 298 4.84 -14.22 -19.11
CA GLU A 298 4.28 -12.93 -19.52
C GLU A 298 4.77 -11.78 -18.62
N ARG A 299 4.81 -11.99 -17.30
CA ARG A 299 5.31 -10.99 -16.35
C ARG A 299 6.80 -10.71 -16.56
N LEU A 300 7.60 -11.73 -16.86
CA LEU A 300 9.03 -11.60 -17.14
C LEU A 300 9.29 -10.87 -18.46
N THR A 301 8.46 -11.08 -19.48
CA THR A 301 8.61 -10.40 -20.78
C THR A 301 8.17 -8.95 -20.75
N HIS A 302 7.10 -8.63 -20.02
CA HIS A 302 6.55 -7.26 -19.96
C HIS A 302 7.33 -6.32 -19.03
N ASN A 303 8.03 -6.85 -18.03
CA ASN A 303 8.82 -6.03 -17.12
C ASN A 303 10.16 -5.65 -17.77
N GLN A 304 10.52 -4.38 -17.78
CA GLN A 304 11.80 -3.93 -18.36
C GLN A 304 12.95 -3.95 -17.34
N GLU A 305 12.63 -3.85 -16.05
CA GLU A 305 13.61 -3.76 -14.97
C GLU A 305 14.10 -5.16 -14.57
N ILE A 306 15.41 -5.40 -14.66
CA ILE A 306 15.98 -6.74 -14.49
C ILE A 306 15.94 -7.20 -13.04
N ASP A 307 16.20 -6.33 -12.07
CA ASP A 307 16.04 -6.62 -10.63
C ASP A 307 14.65 -7.18 -10.32
N LYS A 308 13.59 -6.53 -10.85
CA LYS A 308 12.22 -7.03 -10.71
C LYS A 308 11.99 -8.36 -11.42
N LYS A 309 12.62 -8.60 -12.59
CA LYS A 309 12.56 -9.92 -13.25
C LYS A 309 13.19 -11.00 -12.37
N ILE A 310 14.36 -10.72 -11.77
CA ILE A 310 15.07 -11.66 -10.88
C ILE A 310 14.17 -11.98 -9.68
N GLU A 311 13.54 -10.98 -9.06
CA GLU A 311 12.60 -11.18 -7.95
C GLU A 311 11.40 -12.06 -8.35
N ILE A 312 10.80 -11.82 -9.52
CA ILE A 312 9.68 -12.61 -10.04
C ILE A 312 10.10 -14.08 -10.21
N ALA A 313 11.26 -14.32 -10.84
CA ALA A 313 11.77 -15.67 -11.06
C ALA A 313 12.13 -16.36 -9.74
N LYS A 314 12.79 -15.64 -8.81
CA LYS A 314 13.13 -16.17 -7.48
C LYS A 314 11.89 -16.54 -6.69
N LYS A 315 10.85 -15.71 -6.74
CA LYS A 315 9.56 -15.99 -6.10
C LYS A 315 8.87 -17.20 -6.72
N TYR A 316 8.89 -17.33 -8.04
CA TYR A 316 8.36 -18.50 -8.73
C TYR A 316 9.06 -19.79 -8.27
N ILE A 317 10.39 -19.79 -8.19
CA ILE A 317 11.18 -20.93 -7.72
C ILE A 317 10.89 -21.25 -6.24
N SER A 318 10.76 -20.25 -5.38
CA SER A 318 10.55 -20.45 -3.94
C SER A 318 9.13 -20.89 -3.57
N GLU A 319 8.10 -20.33 -4.22
CA GLU A 319 6.69 -20.68 -3.98
C GLU A 319 6.33 -22.08 -4.52
N THR A 320 7.04 -22.55 -5.55
CA THR A 320 6.76 -23.83 -6.22
C THR A 320 7.52 -25.01 -5.61
N LYS A 321 8.24 -24.84 -4.49
CA LYS A 321 9.06 -25.89 -3.83
C LYS A 321 8.32 -27.19 -3.45
N GLY A 322 6.99 -27.25 -3.57
CA GLY A 322 6.16 -28.45 -3.34
C GLY A 322 5.28 -28.91 -4.51
N ALA A 323 5.29 -28.21 -5.65
CA ALA A 323 4.63 -28.64 -6.89
C ALA A 323 5.70 -28.94 -7.94
N GLU A 324 5.46 -29.86 -8.88
CA GLU A 324 6.43 -30.11 -9.95
C GLU A 324 6.65 -28.81 -10.76
N LEU A 325 7.81 -28.19 -10.57
CA LEU A 325 8.28 -27.09 -11.39
C LEU A 325 8.28 -27.54 -12.86
N CYS A 326 7.64 -26.76 -13.73
CA CYS A 326 7.60 -27.07 -15.15
C CYS A 326 8.98 -26.84 -15.77
N LYS A 327 9.57 -27.91 -16.30
CA LYS A 327 10.91 -27.88 -16.93
C LYS A 327 10.96 -26.90 -18.12
N GLU A 328 9.89 -26.81 -18.89
CA GLU A 328 9.80 -25.90 -20.05
C GLU A 328 9.90 -24.45 -19.59
N THR A 329 9.12 -24.07 -18.57
CA THR A 329 9.16 -22.73 -17.96
C THR A 329 10.54 -22.41 -17.42
N LEU A 330 11.18 -23.35 -16.71
CA LEU A 330 12.54 -23.17 -16.20
C LEU A 330 13.57 -23.00 -17.33
N ASN A 331 13.42 -23.70 -18.45
CA ASN A 331 14.28 -23.54 -19.62
C ASN A 331 14.08 -22.16 -20.28
N GLU A 332 12.85 -21.66 -20.38
CA GLU A 332 12.58 -20.31 -20.89
C GLU A 332 13.18 -19.23 -19.98
N ILE A 333 13.00 -19.36 -18.67
CA ILE A 333 13.62 -18.48 -17.67
C ILE A 333 15.15 -18.54 -17.82
N THR A 334 15.73 -19.74 -17.96
CA THR A 334 17.17 -19.93 -18.17
C THR A 334 17.65 -19.18 -19.42
N ASN A 335 16.98 -19.36 -20.56
CA ASN A 335 17.34 -18.71 -21.82
C ASN A 335 17.24 -17.17 -21.74
N LEU A 336 16.27 -16.65 -20.98
CA LEU A 336 16.13 -15.23 -20.73
C LEU A 336 17.32 -14.71 -19.90
N PHE A 337 17.59 -15.31 -18.75
CA PHE A 337 18.62 -14.81 -17.83
C PHE A 337 20.06 -15.05 -18.30
N VAL A 338 20.31 -16.06 -19.15
CA VAL A 338 21.62 -16.18 -19.82
C VAL A 338 21.89 -14.96 -20.69
N LYS A 339 20.92 -14.55 -21.52
CA LYS A 339 21.06 -13.37 -22.39
C LYS A 339 21.18 -12.07 -21.59
N GLU A 340 20.41 -11.92 -20.51
CA GLU A 340 20.48 -10.73 -19.65
C GLU A 340 21.81 -10.68 -18.90
N ALA A 341 22.32 -11.81 -18.36
CA ALA A 341 23.63 -11.86 -17.70
C ALA A 341 24.76 -11.41 -18.64
N ASP A 342 24.77 -11.92 -19.89
CA ASP A 342 25.76 -11.55 -20.90
C ASP A 342 25.69 -10.07 -21.28
N LYS A 343 24.48 -9.50 -21.38
CA LYS A 343 24.26 -8.08 -21.71
C LYS A 343 24.68 -7.15 -20.57
N LEU A 344 24.41 -7.56 -19.33
CA LEU A 344 24.71 -6.76 -18.13
C LEU A 344 26.18 -6.81 -17.75
N TYR A 345 26.91 -7.82 -18.24
CA TYR A 345 28.35 -7.89 -18.07
C TYR A 345 29.03 -6.62 -18.62
N GLY A 346 29.86 -5.99 -17.79
CA GLY A 346 30.55 -4.74 -18.11
C GLY A 346 29.78 -3.44 -17.87
N THR A 347 28.48 -3.50 -17.57
CA THR A 347 27.68 -2.29 -17.25
C THR A 347 27.06 -2.34 -15.85
N GLN A 348 26.46 -3.46 -15.45
CA GLN A 348 25.79 -3.64 -14.16
C GLN A 348 26.17 -4.98 -13.55
N LEU A 349 27.39 -5.07 -13.01
CA LEU A 349 27.97 -6.33 -12.55
C LEU A 349 27.17 -7.00 -11.43
N SER A 350 26.59 -6.23 -10.49
CA SER A 350 25.74 -6.76 -9.42
C SER A 350 24.57 -7.57 -9.96
N LEU A 351 23.84 -7.02 -10.94
CA LEU A 351 22.69 -7.69 -11.55
C LEU A 351 23.12 -8.89 -12.41
N ALA A 352 24.27 -8.79 -13.11
CA ALA A 352 24.83 -9.92 -13.85
C ALA A 352 25.13 -11.10 -12.92
N ILE A 353 25.73 -10.85 -11.75
CA ILE A 353 25.99 -11.89 -10.74
C ILE A 353 24.69 -12.45 -10.17
N GLU A 354 23.67 -11.62 -9.89
CA GLU A 354 22.37 -12.13 -9.43
C GLU A 354 21.69 -13.03 -10.48
N CYS A 355 21.81 -12.70 -11.77
CA CYS A 355 21.36 -13.56 -12.85
C CYS A 355 22.10 -14.91 -12.82
N LEU A 356 23.44 -14.90 -12.66
CA LEU A 356 24.24 -16.13 -12.60
C LEU A 356 23.90 -17.00 -11.39
N LEU A 357 23.66 -16.40 -10.21
CA LEU A 357 23.25 -17.12 -9.01
C LEU A 357 21.85 -17.71 -9.14
N LEU A 358 20.92 -16.99 -9.77
CA LEU A 358 19.59 -17.50 -10.12
C LEU A 358 19.67 -18.68 -11.09
N LEU A 359 20.51 -18.56 -12.13
CA LEU A 359 20.71 -19.63 -13.11
C LEU A 359 21.30 -20.89 -12.48
N GLU A 360 22.27 -20.75 -11.57
CA GLU A 360 22.85 -21.86 -10.82
C GLU A 360 21.80 -22.58 -9.96
N GLU A 361 20.91 -21.82 -9.31
CA GLU A 361 19.81 -22.39 -8.54
C GLU A 361 18.83 -23.16 -9.45
N ILE A 362 18.48 -22.62 -10.62
CA ILE A 362 17.62 -23.29 -11.62
C ILE A 362 18.26 -24.59 -12.11
N GLN A 363 19.58 -24.60 -12.38
CA GLN A 363 20.30 -25.81 -12.78
C GLN A 363 20.18 -26.93 -11.73
N GLY A 364 20.24 -26.57 -10.45
CA GLY A 364 20.02 -27.51 -9.35
C GLY A 364 18.66 -28.22 -9.42
N TYR A 365 17.60 -27.51 -9.80
CA TYR A 365 16.27 -28.11 -10.00
C TYR A 365 16.17 -28.93 -11.27
N LEU A 366 16.81 -28.49 -12.36
CA LEU A 366 16.85 -29.22 -13.62
C LEU A 366 17.75 -30.46 -13.58
N LYS A 367 18.50 -30.68 -12.49
CA LYS A 367 19.49 -31.75 -12.32
C LYS A 367 20.54 -31.76 -13.44
N VAL A 368 20.87 -30.57 -13.94
CA VAL A 368 21.97 -30.35 -14.88
C VAL A 368 23.27 -30.25 -14.08
N GLU A 369 24.41 -30.55 -14.72
CA GLU A 369 25.72 -30.44 -14.08
C GLU A 369 25.92 -29.04 -13.46
N PRO A 370 26.12 -28.95 -12.12
CA PRO A 370 26.28 -27.68 -11.43
C PRO A 370 27.67 -27.09 -11.70
N GLY A 371 27.79 -25.78 -11.50
CA GLY A 371 29.07 -25.08 -11.43
C GLY A 371 29.34 -24.14 -12.60
N LYS A 372 28.66 -24.26 -13.75
CA LYS A 372 28.91 -23.37 -14.91
C LYS A 372 28.71 -21.89 -14.54
N TYR A 373 27.54 -21.56 -13.99
CA TYR A 373 27.20 -20.16 -13.70
C TYR A 373 27.87 -19.69 -12.42
N LYS A 374 27.99 -20.58 -11.42
CA LYS A 374 28.77 -20.32 -10.21
C LYS A 374 30.24 -19.98 -10.52
N ASN A 375 30.91 -20.74 -11.38
CA ASN A 375 32.30 -20.45 -11.77
C ASN A 375 32.43 -19.11 -12.49
N SER A 376 31.42 -18.72 -13.27
CA SER A 376 31.37 -17.41 -13.92
C SER A 376 31.20 -16.29 -12.89
N ALA A 377 30.32 -16.46 -11.90
CA ALA A 377 30.16 -15.51 -10.80
C ALA A 377 31.44 -15.40 -9.94
N GLU A 378 32.12 -16.53 -9.70
CA GLU A 378 33.43 -16.57 -9.03
C GLU A 378 34.51 -15.80 -9.80
N ALA A 379 34.55 -15.93 -11.13
CA ALA A 379 35.47 -15.17 -11.97
C ALA A 379 35.18 -13.67 -11.93
N PHE A 380 33.90 -13.27 -11.97
CA PHE A 380 33.48 -11.87 -11.92
C PHE A 380 33.83 -11.22 -10.58
N ILE A 381 33.53 -11.90 -9.47
CA ILE A 381 33.88 -11.41 -8.12
C ILE A 381 35.39 -11.35 -7.91
N ARG A 382 36.16 -12.27 -8.51
CA ARG A 382 37.63 -12.25 -8.44
C ARG A 382 38.23 -11.01 -9.11
N GLY A 383 37.68 -10.60 -10.25
CA GLY A 383 38.15 -9.47 -11.05
C GLY A 383 37.65 -8.10 -10.59
N GLU A 384 36.70 -8.04 -9.65
CA GLU A 384 36.12 -6.79 -9.16
C GLU A 384 36.95 -6.18 -8.01
N GLU A 385 37.14 -4.86 -8.05
CA GLU A 385 37.85 -4.10 -7.02
C GLU A 385 36.88 -3.50 -5.99
N HIS A 386 35.70 -3.06 -6.40
CA HIS A 386 34.68 -2.39 -5.57
C HIS A 386 33.60 -3.37 -5.09
N LEU A 387 34.00 -4.37 -4.30
CA LEU A 387 33.09 -5.38 -3.74
C LEU A 387 32.00 -4.82 -2.81
N PRO A 388 32.25 -3.80 -1.95
CA PRO A 388 31.20 -3.22 -1.10
C PRO A 388 30.00 -2.69 -1.88
N GLU A 389 30.24 -1.90 -2.93
CA GLU A 389 29.21 -1.36 -3.80
C GLU A 389 28.48 -2.46 -4.56
N LEU A 390 29.24 -3.45 -5.06
CA LEU A 390 28.68 -4.60 -5.77
C LEU A 390 27.64 -5.32 -4.92
N ILE A 391 27.98 -5.68 -3.68
CA ILE A 391 27.09 -6.40 -2.77
C ILE A 391 25.91 -5.51 -2.33
N ASN A 392 26.13 -4.22 -2.12
CA ASN A 392 25.07 -3.31 -1.72
C ASN A 392 24.00 -3.12 -2.81
N ASN A 393 24.40 -3.20 -4.08
CA ASN A 393 23.51 -3.02 -5.23
C ASN A 393 22.77 -4.30 -5.66
N MET A 394 23.02 -5.45 -5.03
CA MET A 394 22.23 -6.68 -5.29
C MET A 394 20.87 -6.58 -4.60
N SER A 395 19.77 -6.96 -5.23
CA SER A 395 18.43 -6.85 -4.61
C SER A 395 18.10 -7.98 -3.63
N ILE A 396 18.62 -9.18 -3.86
CA ILE A 396 18.23 -10.39 -3.11
C ILE A 396 19.21 -10.72 -1.99
N LEU A 397 18.71 -10.78 -0.74
CA LEU A 397 19.52 -11.02 0.46
C LEU A 397 20.24 -12.38 0.43
N GLU A 398 19.58 -13.44 -0.03
CA GLU A 398 20.21 -14.77 -0.15
C GLU A 398 21.40 -14.74 -1.12
N TYR A 399 21.29 -13.98 -2.21
CA TYR A 399 22.36 -13.84 -3.19
C TYR A 399 23.51 -12.99 -2.67
N ARG A 400 23.23 -11.93 -1.89
CA ARG A 400 24.27 -11.20 -1.14
C ARG A 400 25.09 -12.15 -0.24
N LYS A 401 24.41 -13.03 0.52
CA LYS A 401 25.09 -14.01 1.38
C LYS A 401 25.90 -15.04 0.59
N GLN A 402 25.38 -15.52 -0.54
CA GLN A 402 26.14 -16.42 -1.42
C GLN A 402 27.37 -15.73 -2.01
N ALA A 403 27.24 -14.45 -2.42
CA ALA A 403 28.35 -13.66 -2.93
C ALA A 403 29.43 -13.43 -1.86
N LEU A 404 29.08 -13.20 -0.59
CA LEU A 404 30.05 -13.19 0.52
C LEU A 404 30.81 -14.51 0.64
N GLY A 405 30.12 -15.64 0.52
CA GLY A 405 30.76 -16.96 0.49
C GLY A 405 31.71 -17.14 -0.70
N ILE A 406 31.36 -16.59 -1.87
CA ILE A 406 32.23 -16.57 -3.04
C ILE A 406 33.46 -15.68 -2.80
N ILE A 407 33.30 -14.47 -2.25
CA ILE A 407 34.41 -13.56 -1.91
C ILE A 407 35.43 -14.28 -1.02
N LYS A 408 34.95 -14.96 0.03
CA LYS A 408 35.79 -15.75 0.94
C LYS A 408 36.58 -16.85 0.21
N LYS A 409 35.97 -17.49 -0.80
CA LYS A 409 36.62 -18.54 -1.61
C LYS A 409 37.65 -17.97 -2.60
N VAL A 410 37.35 -16.86 -3.27
CA VAL A 410 38.17 -16.35 -4.39
C VAL A 410 39.21 -15.30 -3.97
N LYS A 411 39.05 -14.67 -2.81
CA LYS A 411 40.01 -13.73 -2.21
C LYS A 411 40.40 -14.18 -0.77
N PRO A 412 40.97 -15.39 -0.58
CA PRO A 412 41.18 -15.98 0.75
C PRO A 412 42.14 -15.19 1.66
N GLU A 413 43.01 -14.34 1.10
CA GLU A 413 43.95 -13.53 1.88
C GLU A 413 43.35 -12.22 2.41
N LYS A 414 42.36 -11.65 1.71
CA LYS A 414 41.82 -10.30 1.97
C LYS A 414 40.33 -10.27 2.28
N TRP A 415 39.64 -11.40 2.27
CA TRP A 415 38.19 -11.44 2.46
C TRP A 415 37.73 -10.79 3.77
N GLN A 416 38.55 -10.86 4.83
CA GLN A 416 38.20 -10.23 6.10
C GLN A 416 38.12 -8.70 5.98
N ASP A 417 39.04 -8.07 5.24
CA ASP A 417 39.06 -6.61 5.03
C ASP A 417 37.89 -6.17 4.14
N GLU A 418 37.55 -6.99 3.15
CA GLU A 418 36.35 -6.80 2.31
C GLU A 418 35.07 -6.89 3.15
N PHE A 419 34.98 -7.86 4.06
CA PHE A 419 33.83 -8.03 4.95
C PHE A 419 33.66 -6.84 5.89
N VAL A 420 34.75 -6.32 6.46
CA VAL A 420 34.72 -5.08 7.25
C VAL A 420 34.18 -3.93 6.38
N SER A 421 34.68 -3.77 5.16
CA SER A 421 34.25 -2.70 4.25
C SER A 421 32.77 -2.82 3.88
N ILE A 422 32.31 -4.01 3.52
CA ILE A 422 30.91 -4.31 3.17
C ILE A 422 29.96 -4.00 4.34
N LEU A 423 30.37 -4.30 5.58
CA LEU A 423 29.57 -4.06 6.79
C LEU A 423 29.16 -2.58 6.90
N PHE A 424 30.05 -1.64 6.57
CA PHE A 424 29.80 -0.20 6.68
C PHE A 424 29.11 0.43 5.46
N VAL A 425 29.00 -0.29 4.34
CA VAL A 425 28.26 0.16 3.15
C VAL A 425 26.80 -0.33 3.16
N ASN A 426 26.52 -1.47 3.79
CA ASN A 426 25.21 -2.11 3.73
C ASN A 426 24.21 -1.66 4.83
N SER A 427 22.91 -1.84 4.57
CA SER A 427 21.78 -1.40 5.40
C SER A 427 21.28 -2.44 6.41
N GLY A 428 22.17 -3.14 7.13
CA GLY A 428 21.77 -3.99 8.28
C GLY A 428 21.69 -5.50 8.03
N ASN A 429 21.21 -5.91 6.86
CA ASN A 429 20.79 -7.30 6.63
C ASN A 429 21.95 -8.32 6.59
N LEU A 430 23.19 -7.85 6.48
CA LEU A 430 24.40 -8.67 6.41
C LEU A 430 25.26 -8.62 7.67
N TRP A 431 25.04 -7.68 8.59
CA TRP A 431 25.95 -7.45 9.73
C TRP A 431 26.11 -8.70 10.60
N GLU A 432 24.99 -9.36 10.94
CA GLU A 432 25.01 -10.60 11.71
C GLU A 432 25.72 -11.74 10.97
N PHE A 433 25.55 -11.84 9.65
CA PHE A 433 26.22 -12.87 8.86
C PHE A 433 27.74 -12.63 8.83
N ILE A 434 28.17 -11.39 8.57
CA ILE A 434 29.58 -11.01 8.51
C ILE A 434 30.28 -11.24 9.86
N VAL A 435 29.68 -10.77 10.96
CA VAL A 435 30.27 -10.90 12.30
C VAL A 435 30.36 -12.36 12.72
N LYS A 436 29.33 -13.19 12.45
CA LYS A 436 29.39 -14.63 12.72
C LYS A 436 30.52 -15.32 11.97
N ASP A 437 30.70 -15.01 10.69
CA ASP A 437 31.75 -15.61 9.86
C ASP A 437 33.16 -15.20 10.33
N LEU A 438 33.36 -13.93 10.71
CA LEU A 438 34.64 -13.45 11.25
C LEU A 438 34.98 -14.12 12.59
N ILE A 439 33.99 -14.29 13.48
CA ILE A 439 34.16 -14.98 14.77
C ILE A 439 34.47 -16.46 14.54
N ALA A 440 33.72 -17.15 13.68
CA ALA A 440 33.92 -18.56 13.39
C ALA A 440 35.34 -18.87 12.85
N GLU A 441 35.93 -17.93 12.11
CA GLU A 441 37.28 -18.04 11.55
C GLU A 441 38.37 -17.39 12.43
N ASN A 442 38.03 -16.98 13.66
CA ASN A 442 38.93 -16.35 14.62
C ASN A 442 39.69 -15.13 14.06
N LYS A 443 39.01 -14.27 13.28
CA LYS A 443 39.60 -13.07 12.67
C LYS A 443 39.60 -11.87 13.62
N GLN A 444 40.37 -12.00 14.71
CA GLN A 444 40.36 -11.04 15.83
C GLN A 444 40.66 -9.59 15.42
N HIS A 445 41.64 -9.35 14.55
CA HIS A 445 42.00 -8.00 14.10
C HIS A 445 40.83 -7.30 13.40
N SER A 446 40.13 -7.99 12.49
CA SER A 446 38.99 -7.42 11.77
C SER A 446 37.77 -7.21 12.67
N ILE A 447 37.57 -8.09 13.67
CA ILE A 447 36.53 -7.94 14.70
C ILE A 447 36.79 -6.67 15.52
N GLU A 448 38.04 -6.48 15.98
CA GLU A 448 38.46 -5.30 16.73
C GLU A 448 38.32 -4.02 15.89
N GLU A 449 38.70 -4.07 14.61
CA GLU A 449 38.53 -2.94 13.68
C GLU A 449 37.06 -2.52 13.56
N ILE A 450 36.14 -3.49 13.39
CA ILE A 450 34.70 -3.21 13.36
C ILE A 450 34.26 -2.57 14.68
N ALA A 451 34.63 -3.16 15.81
CA ALA A 451 34.23 -2.69 17.13
C ALA A 451 34.68 -1.25 17.39
N LEU A 452 35.96 -0.96 17.13
CA LEU A 452 36.53 0.37 17.31
C LEU A 452 35.93 1.39 16.33
N LYS A 453 35.72 1.01 15.06
CA LYS A 453 35.14 1.91 14.06
C LYS A 453 33.67 2.23 14.34
N VAL A 454 32.84 1.22 14.67
CA VAL A 454 31.44 1.43 15.08
C VAL A 454 31.39 2.30 16.33
N SER A 455 32.23 2.00 17.32
CA SER A 455 32.24 2.71 18.60
C SER A 455 32.69 4.17 18.46
N ASN A 456 33.79 4.43 17.75
CA ASN A 456 34.36 5.78 17.62
C ASN A 456 33.57 6.67 16.65
N HIS A 457 32.90 6.08 15.66
CA HIS A 457 32.12 6.81 14.65
C HIS A 457 30.60 6.61 14.83
N PHE A 458 30.14 6.44 16.08
CA PHE A 458 28.73 6.19 16.41
C PHE A 458 27.74 7.24 15.84
N ASN A 459 28.16 8.50 15.73
CA ASN A 459 27.35 9.56 15.12
C ASN A 459 27.26 9.46 13.58
N ALA A 460 28.28 8.90 12.92
CA ALA A 460 28.30 8.72 11.47
C ALA A 460 27.56 7.43 11.06
N TYR A 461 27.60 6.41 11.92
CA TYR A 461 26.98 5.10 11.70
C TYR A 461 25.96 4.76 12.81
N PRO A 462 24.88 5.56 12.96
CA PRO A 462 23.94 5.41 14.07
C PRO A 462 23.25 4.05 14.07
N GLU A 463 22.87 3.51 12.91
CA GLU A 463 22.20 2.20 12.84
C GLU A 463 23.14 1.05 13.21
N HIS A 464 24.39 1.09 12.76
CA HIS A 464 25.42 0.12 13.16
C HIS A 464 25.67 0.17 14.65
N TYR A 465 25.71 1.37 15.22
CA TYR A 465 25.91 1.56 16.65
C TYR A 465 24.73 1.03 17.48
N ILE A 466 23.49 1.27 17.04
CA ILE A 466 22.30 0.68 17.68
C ILE A 466 22.35 -0.84 17.63
N TRP A 467 22.72 -1.43 16.49
CA TRP A 467 22.86 -2.89 16.38
C TRP A 467 23.98 -3.43 17.27
N PHE A 468 25.12 -2.73 17.34
CA PHE A 468 26.23 -3.05 18.23
C PHE A 468 25.79 -3.01 19.70
N CYS A 469 25.14 -1.94 20.16
CA CYS A 469 24.62 -1.85 21.52
C CYS A 469 23.58 -2.94 21.81
N LYS A 470 22.65 -3.19 20.89
CA LYS A 470 21.62 -4.23 21.04
C LYS A 470 22.23 -5.62 21.30
N ASN A 471 23.22 -6.01 20.50
CA ASN A 471 23.84 -7.33 20.68
C ASN A 471 24.71 -7.39 21.94
N GLY A 472 25.37 -6.29 22.33
CA GLY A 472 26.17 -6.21 23.54
C GLY A 472 25.32 -6.32 24.81
N MET A 473 24.20 -5.60 24.85
CA MET A 473 23.21 -5.67 25.92
C MET A 473 22.59 -7.09 26.04
N GLN A 474 22.49 -7.81 24.93
CA GLN A 474 22.03 -9.20 24.89
C GLN A 474 23.15 -10.23 25.09
N ARG A 475 24.39 -9.79 25.33
CA ARG A 475 25.59 -10.64 25.50
C ARG A 475 25.84 -11.59 24.32
N ARG A 476 25.54 -11.14 23.10
CA ARG A 476 25.83 -11.85 21.85
C ARG A 476 27.17 -11.37 21.30
N TYR A 477 27.95 -12.25 20.65
CA TYR A 477 29.23 -11.91 20.00
C TYR A 477 30.25 -11.28 20.95
N ALA A 478 30.57 -11.96 22.05
CA ALA A 478 31.44 -11.43 23.11
C ALA A 478 32.80 -10.92 22.59
N GLU A 479 33.32 -11.54 21.53
CA GLU A 479 34.55 -11.19 20.83
C GLU A 479 34.53 -9.74 20.29
N LEU A 480 33.36 -9.23 19.90
CA LEU A 480 33.18 -7.89 19.34
C LEU A 480 33.30 -6.78 20.40
N TYR A 481 33.21 -7.11 21.69
CA TYR A 481 33.19 -6.12 22.78
C TYR A 481 34.49 -6.09 23.58
N GLN A 482 35.48 -6.91 23.23
CA GLN A 482 36.74 -7.02 24.00
C GLN A 482 37.55 -5.72 24.03
N SER A 483 37.48 -4.92 22.97
CA SER A 483 38.21 -3.64 22.82
C SER A 483 37.37 -2.41 23.16
N VAL A 484 36.12 -2.57 23.59
CA VAL A 484 35.20 -1.46 23.86
C VAL A 484 34.68 -1.55 25.30
N ASP A 485 35.01 -0.55 26.10
CA ASP A 485 34.51 -0.44 27.46
C ASP A 485 32.96 -0.35 27.49
N SER A 486 32.36 -1.15 28.37
CA SER A 486 30.91 -1.31 28.47
C SER A 486 30.20 -0.01 28.88
N ALA A 487 30.82 0.82 29.71
CA ALA A 487 30.28 2.11 30.11
C ALA A 487 30.43 3.16 29.01
N THR A 488 31.56 3.17 28.31
CA THR A 488 31.76 3.99 27.12
C THR A 488 30.72 3.68 26.04
N MET A 489 30.37 2.40 25.85
CA MET A 489 29.32 2.00 24.93
C MET A 489 27.95 2.58 25.35
N PHE A 490 27.57 2.48 26.62
CA PHE A 490 26.32 3.03 27.13
C PHE A 490 26.28 4.56 26.99
N ASN A 491 27.33 5.23 27.43
CA ASN A 491 27.44 6.70 27.40
C ASN A 491 27.28 7.25 25.97
N ARG A 492 27.99 6.66 24.99
CA ARG A 492 27.89 7.04 23.58
C ARG A 492 26.49 6.78 22.99
N LEU A 493 25.73 5.81 23.52
CA LEU A 493 24.34 5.58 23.10
C LEU A 493 23.42 6.71 23.56
N ILE A 494 23.61 7.20 24.79
CA ILE A 494 22.88 8.36 25.31
C ILE A 494 23.29 9.63 24.56
N GLU A 495 24.59 9.84 24.32
CA GLU A 495 25.07 10.96 23.50
C GLU A 495 24.48 10.93 22.08
N LEU A 496 24.37 9.75 21.46
CA LEU A 496 23.73 9.59 20.16
C LEU A 496 22.26 10.01 20.19
N LEU A 497 21.53 9.55 21.22
CA LEU A 497 20.12 9.91 21.45
C LEU A 497 19.95 11.43 21.55
N ASP A 498 20.80 12.09 22.34
CA ASP A 498 20.75 13.55 22.52
C ASP A 498 21.12 14.32 21.25
N ASN A 499 22.14 13.87 20.51
CA ASN A 499 22.51 14.45 19.23
C ASN A 499 21.36 14.37 18.21
N ILE A 500 20.63 13.26 18.20
CA ILE A 500 19.45 13.08 17.34
C ILE A 500 18.29 13.94 17.82
N CYS A 501 18.00 13.95 19.12
CA CYS A 501 16.96 14.79 19.74
C CYS A 501 17.14 16.26 19.38
N PHE A 502 18.37 16.77 19.54
CA PHE A 502 18.73 18.15 19.18
C PHE A 502 18.53 18.45 17.68
N LYS A 503 18.89 17.52 16.79
CA LYS A 503 18.66 17.67 15.33
C LYS A 503 17.17 17.70 15.00
N ILE A 504 16.36 16.87 15.64
CA ILE A 504 14.90 16.84 15.46
C ILE A 504 14.28 18.17 15.92
N GLN A 505 14.67 18.69 17.08
CA GLN A 505 14.19 19.97 17.62
C GLN A 505 14.52 21.16 16.70
N LYS A 506 15.64 21.10 15.97
CA LYS A 506 16.02 22.09 14.94
C LYS A 506 15.29 21.94 13.60
N GLY A 507 14.25 21.11 13.52
CA GLY A 507 13.46 20.90 12.30
C GLY A 507 14.13 19.99 11.26
N ARG A 508 15.24 19.32 11.58
CA ARG A 508 15.92 18.35 10.69
C ARG A 508 15.43 16.91 10.94
N GLY A 509 14.13 16.75 11.18
CA GLY A 509 13.54 15.56 11.80
C GLY A 509 12.93 14.52 10.86
N GLY A 510 13.49 14.31 9.67
CA GLY A 510 13.05 13.26 8.73
C GLY A 510 13.30 11.83 9.28
N ASP A 511 14.11 11.03 8.58
CA ASP A 511 14.44 9.65 8.97
C ASP A 511 15.05 9.49 10.37
N LEU A 512 15.55 10.59 10.95
CA LEU A 512 16.08 10.63 12.32
C LEU A 512 15.05 10.25 13.39
N LYS A 513 13.75 10.46 13.17
CA LYS A 513 12.72 10.01 14.11
C LYS A 513 12.66 8.50 14.25
N SER A 514 12.88 7.78 13.14
CA SER A 514 12.93 6.31 13.18
C SER A 514 14.12 5.84 14.01
N ILE A 515 15.28 6.45 13.82
CA ILE A 515 16.50 6.13 14.57
C ILE A 515 16.34 6.47 16.06
N PHE A 516 15.75 7.63 16.38
CA PHE A 516 15.42 8.02 17.76
C PHE A 516 14.57 6.94 18.45
N ASN A 517 13.47 6.52 17.81
CA ASN A 517 12.60 5.49 18.35
C ASN A 517 13.30 4.13 18.50
N LYS A 518 14.21 3.77 17.58
CA LYS A 518 15.03 2.54 17.71
C LYS A 518 15.90 2.57 18.96
N ILE A 519 16.48 3.73 19.32
CA ILE A 519 17.30 3.88 20.54
C ILE A 519 16.42 3.84 21.79
N VAL A 520 15.31 4.58 21.81
CA VAL A 520 14.36 4.59 22.95
C VAL A 520 13.87 3.17 23.23
N ASN A 521 13.36 2.46 22.23
CA ASN A 521 12.89 1.08 22.40
C ASN A 521 14.00 0.13 22.90
N LEU A 522 15.25 0.35 22.49
CA LEU A 522 16.39 -0.45 22.97
C LEU A 522 16.67 -0.18 24.46
N LEU A 523 16.62 1.09 24.87
CA LEU A 523 16.81 1.51 26.25
C LEU A 523 15.66 1.00 27.14
N GLU A 524 14.42 1.06 26.67
CA GLU A 524 13.25 0.52 27.37
C GLU A 524 13.33 -0.99 27.60
N ASP A 525 13.82 -1.75 26.61
CA ASP A 525 13.91 -3.21 26.70
C ASP A 525 15.04 -3.68 27.63
N LYS A 526 16.27 -3.14 27.47
CA LYS A 526 17.47 -3.64 28.18
C LYS A 526 18.36 -2.56 28.79
N GLY A 527 18.05 -1.28 28.59
CA GLY A 527 18.92 -0.17 28.97
C GLY A 527 19.19 -0.09 30.48
N ILE A 528 18.14 -0.23 31.31
CA ILE A 528 18.27 -0.14 32.78
C ILE A 528 19.10 -1.31 33.32
N ASP A 529 18.72 -2.55 32.99
CA ASP A 529 19.45 -3.74 33.40
C ASP A 529 20.92 -3.67 32.98
N TYR A 530 21.18 -3.22 31.76
CA TYR A 530 22.54 -3.06 31.27
C TYR A 530 23.29 -2.00 32.06
N ALA A 531 22.72 -0.80 32.23
CA ALA A 531 23.33 0.30 32.98
C ALA A 531 23.69 -0.13 34.40
N ILE A 532 22.77 -0.76 35.14
CA ILE A 532 23.01 -1.19 36.53
C ILE A 532 24.16 -2.20 36.61
N ASN A 533 24.24 -3.14 35.67
CA ASN A 533 25.26 -4.19 35.66
C ASN A 533 26.66 -3.67 35.37
N ILE A 534 26.80 -2.59 34.60
CA ILE A 534 28.12 -2.03 34.23
C ILE A 534 28.67 -1.05 35.28
N LEU A 535 27.85 -0.61 36.25
CA LEU A 535 28.26 0.37 37.24
C LEU A 535 29.39 -0.13 38.14
N ASN A 536 30.39 0.71 38.32
CA ASN A 536 31.50 0.57 39.26
C ASN A 536 31.97 1.95 39.73
N ASP A 537 32.85 1.98 40.73
CA ASP A 537 33.34 3.22 41.35
C ASP A 537 33.99 4.18 40.34
N ALA A 538 34.60 3.65 39.27
CA ALA A 538 35.29 4.45 38.27
C ALA A 538 34.35 5.10 37.23
N ASN A 539 33.14 4.60 37.06
CA ASN A 539 32.22 5.07 36.00
C ASN A 539 30.88 5.63 36.51
N ALA A 540 30.51 5.37 37.77
CA ALA A 540 29.20 5.72 38.31
C ALA A 540 28.88 7.21 38.21
N GLU A 541 29.83 8.08 38.58
CA GLU A 541 29.67 9.54 38.45
C GLU A 541 29.45 9.98 37.00
N ARG A 542 30.21 9.41 36.06
CA ARG A 542 30.09 9.74 34.63
C ARG A 542 28.73 9.31 34.07
N VAL A 543 28.29 8.09 34.39
CA VAL A 543 26.99 7.57 33.96
C VAL A 543 25.86 8.41 34.55
N PHE A 544 25.95 8.78 35.84
CA PHE A 544 24.99 9.69 36.48
C PHE A 544 24.88 11.01 35.72
N ASN A 545 26.01 11.70 35.51
CA ASN A 545 26.03 13.00 34.85
C ASN A 545 25.46 12.94 33.42
N ILE A 546 25.77 11.90 32.65
CA ILE A 546 25.26 11.74 31.28
C ILE A 546 23.75 11.45 31.28
N VAL A 547 23.27 10.59 32.16
CA VAL A 547 21.84 10.25 32.25
C VAL A 547 21.02 11.46 32.72
N SER A 548 21.44 12.14 33.78
CA SER A 548 20.72 13.28 34.34
C SER A 548 20.67 14.47 33.38
N SER A 549 21.76 14.73 32.64
CA SER A 549 21.84 15.85 31.69
C SER A 549 21.18 15.57 30.33
N SER A 550 20.81 14.31 30.06
CA SER A 550 20.23 13.92 28.78
C SER A 550 18.86 14.57 28.55
N LYS A 551 18.62 15.07 27.35
CA LYS A 551 17.33 15.66 26.92
C LYS A 551 16.48 14.69 26.10
N GLY A 552 17.07 13.63 25.56
CA GLY A 552 16.38 12.59 24.80
C GLY A 552 15.79 11.48 25.66
N LEU A 553 16.29 11.31 26.90
CA LEU A 553 15.80 10.30 27.85
C LEU A 553 14.49 10.72 28.51
N GLU A 554 13.60 9.73 28.73
CA GLU A 554 12.39 9.90 29.52
C GLU A 554 12.70 9.96 31.03
N ASP A 555 11.89 10.72 31.77
CA ASP A 555 12.14 11.00 33.19
C ASP A 555 12.16 9.74 34.06
N TRP A 556 11.26 8.78 33.81
CA TRP A 556 11.21 7.54 34.58
C TRP A 556 12.49 6.70 34.40
N PHE A 557 13.09 6.74 33.20
CA PHE A 557 14.34 6.02 32.91
C PHE A 557 15.50 6.65 33.67
N LYS A 558 15.58 7.99 33.70
CA LYS A 558 16.58 8.74 34.48
C LYS A 558 16.46 8.42 35.95
N VAL A 559 15.27 8.58 36.52
CA VAL A 559 15.00 8.31 37.94
C VAL A 559 15.41 6.88 38.33
N SER A 560 15.16 5.90 37.46
CA SER A 560 15.52 4.50 37.72
C SER A 560 17.03 4.30 37.85
N ILE A 561 17.82 4.88 36.94
CA ILE A 561 19.29 4.76 37.00
C ILE A 561 19.86 5.62 38.12
N GLU A 562 19.35 6.84 38.32
CA GLU A 562 19.79 7.73 39.38
C GLU A 562 19.60 7.12 40.77
N ASN A 563 18.44 6.51 41.02
CA ASN A 563 18.18 5.80 42.28
C ASN A 563 19.13 4.61 42.44
N ALA A 564 19.34 3.81 41.38
CA ALA A 564 20.27 2.68 41.45
C ALA A 564 21.73 3.12 41.74
N ILE A 565 22.14 4.29 41.22
CA ILE A 565 23.47 4.86 41.51
C ILE A 565 23.52 5.40 42.95
N ARG A 566 22.50 6.12 43.41
CA ARG A 566 22.42 6.64 44.79
C ARG A 566 22.43 5.51 45.83
N ASP A 567 21.74 4.42 45.55
CA ASP A 567 21.65 3.28 46.45
C ASP A 567 22.99 2.51 46.53
N ARG A 568 23.71 2.40 45.40
CA ARG A 568 24.94 1.60 45.31
C ARG A 568 26.22 2.40 45.60
N PHE A 569 26.21 3.72 45.36
CA PHE A 569 27.35 4.63 45.51
C PHE A 569 26.93 5.92 46.27
N PRO A 570 26.49 5.80 47.54
CA PRO A 570 26.01 6.94 48.32
C PRO A 570 27.07 8.04 48.49
N ASP A 571 28.34 7.64 48.60
CA ASP A 571 29.51 8.53 48.76
C ASP A 571 29.65 9.57 47.64
N LEU A 572 29.13 9.30 46.43
CA LEU A 572 29.13 10.26 45.31
C LEU A 572 28.23 11.48 45.56
N PHE A 573 27.29 11.37 46.50
CA PHE A 573 26.30 12.40 46.82
C PHE A 573 26.47 12.97 48.22
N GLU A 574 27.47 12.51 48.96
CA GLU A 574 27.88 13.15 50.21
C GLU A 574 28.64 14.44 49.87
N GLU A 575 27.96 15.59 49.95
CA GLU A 575 28.66 16.88 49.90
C GLU A 575 29.65 16.95 51.08
N PRO A 576 30.94 17.30 50.87
CA PRO A 576 31.81 17.67 51.97
C PRO A 576 31.17 18.88 52.66
N GLY A 577 30.66 18.66 53.88
CA GLY A 577 29.73 19.55 54.55
C GLY A 577 30.08 21.02 54.44
N ILE A 578 29.29 21.76 53.67
CA ILE A 578 29.25 23.22 53.74
C ILE A 578 28.30 23.55 54.89
N PRO A 579 28.74 24.19 55.99
CA PRO A 579 27.83 24.57 57.07
C PRO A 579 26.82 25.55 56.50
N THR A 580 25.53 25.26 56.63
CA THR A 580 24.45 26.21 56.37
C THR A 580 24.72 27.49 57.16
N LEU A 581 25.04 28.57 56.45
CA LEU A 581 25.27 29.90 57.02
C LEU A 581 23.93 30.42 57.57
N ASP A 582 23.92 30.82 58.83
CA ASP A 582 22.77 31.36 59.55
C ASP A 582 22.39 32.72 58.93
N GLU A 583 21.20 32.84 58.35
CA GLU A 583 20.72 34.05 57.67
C GLU A 583 20.69 35.29 58.57
N ASN A 584 20.76 35.12 59.90
CA ASN A 584 20.79 36.22 60.87
C ASN A 584 22.21 36.63 61.31
N LYS A 585 23.27 36.10 60.69
CA LYS A 585 24.66 36.45 61.02
C LYS A 585 25.39 37.05 59.82
N ILE A 586 26.02 38.20 60.05
CA ILE A 586 26.91 38.81 59.06
C ILE A 586 28.26 38.09 59.12
N TYR A 587 28.64 37.45 58.02
CA TYR A 587 29.93 36.79 57.89
C TYR A 587 30.93 37.76 57.25
N VAL A 588 32.02 38.04 57.95
CA VAL A 588 33.12 38.89 57.48
C VAL A 588 34.45 38.18 57.71
N THR A 589 35.46 38.47 56.89
CA THR A 589 36.81 37.99 57.14
C THR A 589 37.33 38.58 58.45
N LYS A 590 38.21 37.85 59.14
CA LYS A 590 38.84 38.34 60.39
C LYS A 590 39.48 39.72 60.21
N GLU A 591 40.16 39.92 59.08
CA GLU A 591 40.77 41.19 58.71
C GLU A 591 39.74 42.31 58.52
N GLY A 592 38.59 42.01 57.88
CA GLY A 592 37.49 42.97 57.72
C GLY A 592 36.84 43.36 59.06
N TYR A 593 36.68 42.41 59.97
CA TYR A 593 36.18 42.67 61.33
C TYR A 593 37.14 43.55 62.13
N GLU A 594 38.43 43.22 62.13
CA GLU A 594 39.46 43.99 62.83
C GLU A 594 39.55 45.43 62.28
N LYS A 595 39.45 45.60 60.96
CA LYS A 595 39.40 46.93 60.34
C LYS A 595 38.18 47.73 60.78
N LYS A 596 36.98 47.13 60.77
CA LYS A 596 35.75 47.81 61.18
C LYS A 596 35.76 48.18 62.66
N ARG A 597 36.31 47.32 63.51
CA ARG A 597 36.52 47.59 64.93
C ARG A 597 37.47 48.77 65.14
N SER A 598 38.60 48.79 64.41
CA SER A 598 39.55 49.92 64.48
C SER A 598 38.93 51.23 63.99
N GLU A 599 38.10 51.20 62.95
CA GLU A 599 37.36 52.39 62.46
C GLU A 599 36.39 52.91 63.54
N PHE A 600 35.71 52.02 64.25
CA PHE A 600 34.82 52.39 65.37
C PHE A 600 35.60 52.96 66.56
N ASP A 601 36.73 52.34 66.93
CA ASP A 601 37.56 52.82 68.04
C ASP A 601 38.16 54.22 67.76
N HIS A 602 38.57 54.49 66.51
CA HIS A 602 39.04 55.81 66.09
C HIS A 602 37.91 56.86 66.13
N LEU A 603 36.72 56.50 65.63
CA LEU A 603 35.53 57.36 65.71
C LEU A 603 35.25 57.77 67.17
N MET A 604 35.22 56.80 68.08
CA MET A 604 34.86 57.00 69.49
C MET A 604 35.91 57.76 70.30
N ASN A 605 37.20 57.49 70.09
CA ASN A 605 38.25 58.04 70.93
C ASN A 605 38.89 59.32 70.36
N GLU A 606 38.91 59.48 69.04
CA GLU A 606 39.54 60.62 68.38
C GLU A 606 38.50 61.61 67.84
N GLU A 607 37.64 61.19 66.91
CA GLU A 607 36.70 62.11 66.23
C GLU A 607 35.69 62.73 67.21
N PHE A 608 35.16 61.95 68.16
CA PHE A 608 34.28 62.48 69.21
C PHE A 608 34.98 63.42 70.19
N ALA A 609 36.24 63.14 70.53
CA ALA A 609 37.02 63.99 71.43
C ALA A 609 37.39 65.33 70.78
N GLU A 610 37.77 65.30 69.51
CA GLU A 610 38.00 66.50 68.70
C GLU A 610 36.71 67.33 68.60
N ASN A 611 35.59 66.70 68.24
CA ASN A 611 34.32 67.39 68.12
C ASN A 611 33.84 67.98 69.47
N ALA A 612 34.10 67.31 70.60
CA ALA A 612 33.79 67.84 71.93
C ALA A 612 34.64 69.09 72.25
N ARG A 613 35.91 69.10 71.83
CA ARG A 613 36.79 70.27 71.94
C ARG A 613 36.31 71.42 71.06
N ASP A 614 35.97 71.14 69.80
CA ASP A 614 35.43 72.13 68.85
C ASP A 614 34.13 72.77 69.39
N LEU A 615 33.25 71.95 69.97
CA LEU A 615 32.02 72.41 70.60
C LEU A 615 32.31 73.32 71.81
N GLY A 616 33.27 72.94 72.66
CA GLY A 616 33.71 73.73 73.80
C GLY A 616 34.32 75.08 73.40
N GLU A 617 35.15 75.10 72.36
CA GLU A 617 35.74 76.33 71.83
C GLU A 617 34.65 77.24 71.24
N ALA A 618 33.74 76.69 70.44
CA ALA A 618 32.61 77.44 69.87
C ALA A 618 31.66 78.00 70.94
N ILE A 619 31.50 77.30 72.09
CA ILE A 619 30.71 77.79 73.24
C ILE A 619 31.40 78.96 73.95
N SER A 620 32.73 78.92 74.08
CA SER A 620 33.47 80.00 74.76
C SER A 620 33.41 81.36 74.03
N ARG A 621 33.03 81.37 72.73
CA ARG A 621 32.85 82.57 71.90
C ARG A 621 31.52 83.32 72.14
N GLY A 622 30.71 82.88 73.11
CA GLY A 622 29.68 83.70 73.77
C GLY A 622 28.31 83.78 73.08
N ASP A 623 28.23 84.11 71.79
CA ASP A 623 26.93 84.25 71.09
C ASP A 623 26.55 83.00 70.28
N LEU A 624 25.84 82.08 70.92
CA LEU A 624 25.53 80.74 70.39
C LEU A 624 24.44 80.71 69.31
N ARG A 625 23.60 81.75 69.18
CA ARG A 625 22.44 81.72 68.26
C ARG A 625 22.83 81.99 66.80
N GLU A 626 23.86 82.79 66.56
CA GLU A 626 24.38 83.10 65.22
C GLU A 626 25.74 82.46 64.90
N ASN A 627 26.42 81.85 65.87
CA ASN A 627 27.72 81.22 65.63
C ASN A 627 27.62 80.01 64.67
N ALA A 628 28.17 80.19 63.46
CA ALA A 628 28.22 79.16 62.42
C ALA A 628 29.09 77.97 62.82
N GLU A 629 30.19 78.19 63.56
CA GLU A 629 31.08 77.12 64.03
C GLU A 629 30.37 76.22 65.06
N TYR A 630 29.54 76.80 65.94
CA TYR A 630 28.75 76.03 66.89
C TYR A 630 27.69 75.16 66.21
N LYS A 631 26.99 75.70 65.20
CA LYS A 631 26.01 74.93 64.40
C LYS A 631 26.70 73.78 63.65
N ALA A 632 27.85 74.05 63.03
CA ALA A 632 28.64 73.05 62.32
C ALA A 632 29.16 71.95 63.25
N ALA A 633 29.70 72.30 64.43
CA ALA A 633 30.16 71.32 65.42
C ALA A 633 29.01 70.46 65.97
N ARG A 634 27.83 71.06 66.19
CA ARG A 634 26.64 70.32 66.64
C ARG A 634 26.09 69.38 65.56
N GLU A 635 26.14 69.78 64.30
CA GLU A 635 25.77 68.92 63.16
C GLU A 635 26.78 67.78 62.96
N LYS A 636 28.09 68.07 63.07
CA LYS A 636 29.17 67.07 63.12
C LYS A 636 28.91 66.09 64.27
N GLN A 637 28.52 66.56 65.45
CA GLN A 637 28.14 65.70 66.58
C GLN A 637 27.00 64.74 66.23
N ALA A 638 25.92 65.24 65.64
CA ALA A 638 24.78 64.41 65.25
C ALA A 638 25.17 63.35 64.20
N MET A 639 26.01 63.72 63.23
CA MET A 639 26.52 62.79 62.21
C MET A 639 27.40 61.70 62.82
N LEU A 640 28.31 62.05 63.74
CA LEU A 640 29.18 61.09 64.43
C LEU A 640 28.37 60.10 65.27
N VAL A 641 27.33 60.58 65.98
CA VAL A 641 26.41 59.71 66.76
C VAL A 641 25.68 58.74 65.84
N GLY A 642 25.09 59.23 64.74
CA GLY A 642 24.38 58.36 63.80
C GLY A 642 25.30 57.31 63.14
N LYS A 643 26.56 57.67 62.87
CA LYS A 643 27.58 56.73 62.36
C LYS A 643 27.96 55.68 63.40
N ALA A 644 28.15 56.08 64.66
CA ALA A 644 28.49 55.17 65.76
C ALA A 644 27.36 54.18 66.08
N GLU A 645 26.10 54.64 66.10
CA GLU A 645 24.94 53.77 66.33
C GLU A 645 24.80 52.72 65.24
N ARG A 646 25.01 53.10 63.97
CA ARG A 646 25.00 52.16 62.85
C ARG A 646 26.10 51.11 62.97
N MET A 647 27.34 51.54 63.22
CA MET A 647 28.49 50.63 63.34
C MET A 647 28.46 49.74 64.59
N LYS A 648 27.64 50.07 65.59
CA LYS A 648 27.41 49.22 66.78
C LYS A 648 26.28 48.21 66.57
N ALA A 649 25.32 48.54 65.70
CA ALA A 649 24.22 47.65 65.35
C ALA A 649 24.64 46.60 64.31
N GLU A 650 25.53 46.98 63.38
CA GLU A 650 26.32 46.09 62.52
C GLU A 650 27.37 45.32 63.33
#